data_AF-A0A4Z1IK79-F1
#
_entry.id   AF-A0A4Z1IK79-F1
#
_cell.length_a   1.000
_cell.length_b   1.000
_cell.length_c   1.000
_cell.angle_alpha   90.00
_cell.angle_beta   90.00
_cell.angle_gamma   90.00
#
_symmetry.space_group_name_H-M   'P 1'
#
loop_
_entity.id
_entity.type
_entity.pdbx_description
1 polymer ?
#
loop_
_entity_poly.entity_id
_entity_poly.type
_entity_poly.pdbx_seq_one_letter_code
_entity_poly.pdbx_strand_id
1 'polypeptide(L)'
;MKVHKLPKWTTLRGNKKLRSQKRTPHPNHDSPSRKPTSLLHSSLLPVRFFSLTNRFVSSACFGNMEYHLEPETDPNTGGSLIDGRNGIEEDLIALTSGEGLNETVEDLCSDSSGSNVENEDDESNAGGKGGNVIVTPRTYQLEMLEESLKRNVIVAMDTGSGKTHVAVLRMLAELERMKPDKIIWFLAPTVALCAQHHEYLQLNIPSVLIKMLVGADGVDRWTEQRQWDAILKDVKVVVSPYQVLLDALTHGFVRMGRLSLIIFDEAHNCVNKAPGAKIMKSFYHPYKSTSPLPHILGLSASPVMRSSPQSLSDIEETLDAVCRTPKLHQADLRLRVKLPLLSIIYYTPESNIIMTKTVASLRNVVQSLNIFEDPYVLTLKRSYSEKSQRELAKVLKSFKTYSQVQLKSINKISSEIILVELGPWAADYYISAVVTRYLKAVSAKDTFAIEDSPAAEKLYIAKALRQVEISPSVLAGTDKISNKVEKLLEVIVQQKPPFSSIIFVQERATVSVLAHLLSHHPLTKERFKIGTMVGTSSNRNRTDQIGELVDIKQQKDTLSGFKSGKIDFLIATNVLEEGIDVRACNLVICFSKPANLKSFIQRRGRARQQDSKLILLDASGDKVTNWRELERNMREEYEKEMRELKHIYEIEIADEQSEDDRVLRVESTGAQLDLDSALAHLYHFCAVLTTKDFVDLRPDFIYSSSLGSKYVRAKVILPGSVSQSLRVHESRGAWLSEKSAAKDAAFEAYLALYKGGLVNDNLLPLMVHDKVIDDLTSKPVDTRASLLEVKERLNPWVDIARAWQEAEHHAGIVRTSVMSFNGMKLELCLPIEPPAIPPLKLYWNSDTDFFVDFTNDIEIGTSENMLAQALNDTNLLLSDRGRKVHIQPRRTVVQFILLQDVGSLSSDFVPVDLNGDIKNTGFIREVGKLESPYVFEKWLPSKPPINQVKNPYPDYSDAPEHVPHLAVVKVSRRADFMHKVQNAKPPSSSKQFSSVLPASKCVQDVMSAQLSQFGMMIPSITHHIEVQLVVDRLSRTILRDLEISDRSLIQTAITHASYSLDSNYQRLEFLGDSILKLCTSVQLVAAHLDWHEGYLSAMKDRIVSNSRSSRAAAELGLDEYIMTKKFTGAKWRPMYVEDLVVAEQKTREMSSKILSDVVEALIGACMVDGGIPKAL
;
A
#
# COMPACT_ATOMS: atom_id res chain seq x y z
N MET A 1 7.41 59.53 -9.95
CA MET A 1 7.61 60.79 -10.69
C MET A 1 7.96 60.47 -12.15
N LYS A 2 7.95 61.43 -13.10
CA LYS A 2 8.10 61.27 -14.57
C LYS A 2 9.19 60.24 -14.97
N VAL A 3 9.01 59.27 -15.87
CA VAL A 3 8.44 59.21 -17.26
C VAL A 3 9.44 59.61 -18.36
N HIS A 4 9.88 58.61 -19.14
CA HIS A 4 10.62 58.68 -20.43
C HIS A 4 12.04 59.32 -20.38
N LYS A 5 12.93 59.21 -21.39
CA LYS A 5 12.78 58.90 -22.83
C LYS A 5 14.11 58.38 -23.47
N LEU A 6 13.98 57.55 -24.52
CA LEU A 6 14.98 57.37 -25.62
C LEU A 6 15.34 58.74 -26.26
N PRO A 7 16.46 58.96 -27.03
CA PRO A 7 16.73 58.18 -28.27
C PRO A 7 18.12 58.24 -29.03
N LYS A 8 18.18 57.48 -30.16
CA LYS A 8 18.58 57.90 -31.55
C LYS A 8 20.05 57.82 -32.12
N TRP A 9 20.08 57.37 -33.39
CA TRP A 9 21.03 57.56 -34.54
C TRP A 9 22.02 56.40 -34.82
N THR A 10 22.02 55.65 -35.94
CA THR A 10 22.05 55.91 -37.44
C THR A 10 23.47 56.20 -37.97
N THR A 11 23.94 55.76 -39.17
CA THR A 11 23.27 55.37 -40.44
C THR A 11 24.19 54.63 -41.46
N LEU A 12 23.60 54.15 -42.59
CA LEU A 12 24.14 54.07 -43.98
C LEU A 12 25.04 52.90 -44.51
N ARG A 13 24.41 52.05 -45.35
CA ARG A 13 24.74 51.62 -46.74
C ARG A 13 26.20 51.39 -47.22
N GLY A 14 26.43 50.24 -47.86
CA GLY A 14 27.48 50.03 -48.89
C GLY A 14 27.25 48.72 -49.69
N ASN A 15 27.43 48.72 -51.02
CA ASN A 15 27.04 47.58 -51.89
C ASN A 15 27.84 47.54 -53.22
N LYS A 16 28.52 46.42 -53.57
CA LYS A 16 28.75 45.86 -54.95
C LYS A 16 29.92 44.82 -55.11
N LYS A 17 29.56 43.61 -55.57
CA LYS A 17 30.08 42.83 -56.74
C LYS A 17 31.57 42.95 -57.23
N LEU A 18 32.29 41.82 -57.42
CA LEU A 18 32.51 41.06 -58.70
C LEU A 18 33.89 40.32 -58.89
N ARG A 19 33.85 38.99 -59.13
CA ARG A 19 34.65 38.11 -60.06
C ARG A 19 36.22 38.16 -60.25
N SER A 20 36.87 37.06 -59.82
CA SER A 20 37.43 35.93 -60.65
C SER A 20 38.90 35.86 -61.19
N GLN A 21 39.39 34.60 -61.30
CA GLN A 21 40.49 34.01 -62.14
C GLN A 21 41.99 34.23 -61.77
N LYS A 22 42.98 33.38 -62.15
CA LYS A 22 43.11 31.91 -62.41
C LYS A 22 44.61 31.52 -62.69
N ARG A 23 44.98 30.22 -62.59
CA ARG A 23 46.24 29.51 -63.03
C ARG A 23 47.50 29.66 -62.12
N THR A 24 48.30 28.65 -61.70
CA THR A 24 48.87 27.37 -62.24
C THR A 24 50.04 27.56 -63.22
N PRO A 25 51.20 26.83 -63.13
CA PRO A 25 51.23 25.36 -63.33
C PRO A 25 52.29 24.48 -62.59
N HIS A 26 52.03 23.16 -62.64
CA HIS A 26 52.87 21.93 -62.83
C HIS A 26 54.39 22.01 -63.13
N PRO A 27 55.15 20.87 -63.10
CA PRO A 27 54.75 19.42 -63.14
C PRO A 27 55.11 18.66 -61.82
N ASN A 28 55.09 17.32 -61.64
CA ASN A 28 54.73 16.06 -62.37
C ASN A 28 54.40 15.00 -61.26
N HIS A 29 54.10 13.69 -61.37
CA HIS A 29 53.79 12.60 -62.36
C HIS A 29 53.17 11.47 -61.47
N ASP A 30 52.32 10.51 -61.88
CA ASP A 30 51.46 10.37 -63.07
C ASP A 30 50.19 9.51 -62.75
N SER A 31 49.90 8.43 -63.49
CA SER A 31 48.58 7.77 -63.56
C SER A 31 48.65 6.32 -64.12
N PRO A 32 47.55 5.54 -64.40
CA PRO A 32 46.10 5.83 -64.26
C PRO A 32 45.13 4.67 -63.81
N SER A 33 43.92 5.09 -63.37
CA SER A 33 42.60 4.45 -63.58
C SER A 33 42.14 3.15 -62.86
N ARG A 34 41.00 3.22 -62.14
CA ARG A 34 39.67 2.60 -62.49
C ARG A 34 38.59 2.90 -61.43
N LYS A 35 37.32 2.54 -61.71
CA LYS A 35 36.17 2.51 -60.76
C LYS A 35 35.98 1.06 -60.19
N PRO A 36 34.81 0.65 -59.64
CA PRO A 36 34.60 0.33 -58.23
C PRO A 36 34.45 -1.19 -57.94
N THR A 37 33.87 -1.53 -56.77
CA THR A 37 33.32 -2.83 -56.29
C THR A 37 34.21 -3.85 -55.55
N SER A 38 33.84 -4.05 -54.27
CA SER A 38 33.70 -5.32 -53.50
C SER A 38 34.89 -6.22 -53.07
N LEU A 39 34.62 -7.00 -52.00
CA LEU A 39 35.36 -8.13 -51.42
C LEU A 39 36.57 -7.76 -50.53
N LEU A 40 36.84 -8.37 -49.35
CA LEU A 40 36.08 -9.29 -48.48
C LEU A 40 36.62 -9.26 -47.02
N HIS A 41 35.81 -9.72 -46.06
CA HIS A 41 36.13 -10.12 -44.65
C HIS A 41 37.25 -9.42 -43.83
N SER A 42 36.82 -8.77 -42.72
CA SER A 42 37.45 -8.97 -41.41
C SER A 42 36.42 -8.86 -40.26
N SER A 43 35.53 -9.84 -40.19
CA SER A 43 34.62 -10.10 -39.08
C SER A 43 35.36 -10.36 -37.77
N LEU A 44 35.11 -9.58 -36.70
CA LEU A 44 35.30 -9.94 -35.28
C LEU A 44 34.87 -8.81 -34.32
N LEU A 45 33.58 -8.75 -33.94
CA LEU A 45 33.12 -8.03 -32.73
C LEU A 45 31.69 -8.35 -32.20
N PRO A 46 30.64 -8.68 -33.01
CA PRO A 46 29.28 -8.84 -32.45
C PRO A 46 29.10 -10.11 -31.60
N VAL A 47 29.94 -11.13 -31.80
CA VAL A 47 29.78 -12.47 -31.21
C VAL A 47 29.93 -12.49 -29.67
N ARG A 48 30.62 -11.52 -29.06
CA ARG A 48 30.76 -11.44 -27.59
C ARG A 48 29.64 -10.64 -26.89
N PHE A 49 28.91 -9.79 -27.60
CA PHE A 49 27.82 -8.99 -27.01
C PHE A 49 26.60 -9.87 -26.69
N PHE A 50 26.20 -10.74 -27.61
CA PHE A 50 24.98 -11.57 -27.47
C PHE A 50 25.14 -12.84 -26.62
N SER A 51 26.37 -13.25 -26.26
CA SER A 51 26.58 -14.47 -25.46
C SER A 51 26.33 -14.27 -23.95
N LEU A 52 26.27 -13.02 -23.48
CA LEU A 52 26.04 -12.70 -22.07
C LEU A 52 24.54 -12.55 -21.74
N THR A 53 23.77 -11.87 -22.58
CA THR A 53 22.31 -11.74 -22.43
C THR A 53 21.62 -13.10 -22.54
N ASN A 54 21.94 -13.91 -23.56
CA ASN A 54 21.40 -15.27 -23.66
C ASN A 54 21.76 -16.16 -22.47
N ARG A 55 22.96 -16.02 -21.88
CA ARG A 55 23.35 -16.76 -20.66
C ARG A 55 22.56 -16.33 -19.43
N PHE A 56 22.34 -15.02 -19.23
CA PHE A 56 21.57 -14.52 -18.08
C PHE A 56 20.09 -14.92 -18.16
N VAL A 57 19.49 -14.86 -19.35
CA VAL A 57 18.10 -15.30 -19.55
C VAL A 57 17.98 -16.83 -19.42
N SER A 58 18.97 -17.60 -19.89
CA SER A 58 18.96 -19.06 -19.72
C SER A 58 19.38 -19.55 -18.33
N SER A 59 19.89 -18.69 -17.44
CA SER A 59 20.25 -19.04 -16.06
C SER A 59 19.28 -18.51 -15.00
N ALA A 60 18.23 -17.79 -15.40
CA ALA A 60 17.14 -17.40 -14.52
C ALA A 60 16.14 -18.56 -14.38
N CYS A 61 16.26 -19.33 -13.30
CA CYS A 61 15.59 -20.61 -13.14
C CYS A 61 14.05 -20.54 -13.07
N PHE A 62 13.36 -20.71 -14.20
CA PHE A 62 12.13 -21.50 -14.24
C PHE A 62 12.51 -22.98 -14.27
N GLY A 63 12.74 -23.56 -13.08
CA GLY A 63 13.12 -24.97 -12.95
C GLY A 63 11.90 -25.89 -13.09
N ASN A 64 11.88 -26.70 -14.15
CA ASN A 64 10.92 -27.80 -14.28
C ASN A 64 11.13 -28.81 -13.14
N MET A 65 10.12 -29.00 -12.28
CA MET A 65 10.06 -30.15 -11.37
C MET A 65 9.42 -31.33 -12.08
N GLU A 66 10.22 -32.05 -12.87
CA GLU A 66 9.81 -33.38 -13.35
C GLU A 66 9.96 -34.41 -12.21
N TYR A 67 8.84 -35.03 -11.83
CA TYR A 67 8.82 -36.08 -10.81
C TYR A 67 9.31 -37.41 -11.39
N HIS A 68 10.59 -37.73 -11.20
CA HIS A 68 11.08 -39.09 -11.35
C HIS A 68 10.84 -39.90 -10.06
N LEU A 69 9.82 -40.76 -10.11
CA LEU A 69 9.59 -41.86 -9.18
C LEU A 69 10.02 -43.17 -9.86
N GLU A 70 10.95 -43.90 -9.26
CA GLU A 70 11.20 -45.34 -9.45
C GLU A 70 11.87 -45.88 -8.14
N PRO A 71 11.80 -47.19 -7.83
CA PRO A 71 11.51 -47.59 -6.45
C PRO A 71 12.61 -48.40 -5.73
N GLU A 72 12.57 -48.38 -4.39
CA GLU A 72 13.12 -49.47 -3.56
C GLU A 72 12.08 -50.01 -2.57
N THR A 73 12.06 -51.33 -2.47
CA THR A 73 11.28 -52.17 -1.53
C THR A 73 12.02 -52.24 -0.17
N ASP A 74 11.53 -52.78 0.96
CA ASP A 74 10.43 -53.71 1.21
C ASP A 74 9.85 -53.52 2.66
N PRO A 75 9.29 -54.49 3.43
CA PRO A 75 7.92 -54.34 3.93
C PRO A 75 7.74 -54.32 5.46
N ASN A 76 6.54 -53.96 5.93
CA ASN A 76 5.77 -54.76 6.92
C ASN A 76 4.34 -54.22 7.15
N THR A 77 3.41 -55.12 7.52
CA THR A 77 2.08 -54.87 8.16
C THR A 77 1.29 -53.64 7.65
N GLY A 78 0.20 -53.75 6.86
CA GLY A 78 -0.92 -54.69 7.01
C GLY A 78 -1.88 -54.22 8.11
N GLY A 79 -3.21 -54.10 7.91
CA GLY A 79 -4.00 -54.33 6.70
C GLY A 79 -5.46 -54.66 7.06
N SER A 80 -6.40 -53.76 6.75
CA SER A 80 -7.84 -54.03 6.74
C SER A 80 -8.55 -53.02 5.84
N LEU A 81 -9.46 -53.50 4.98
CA LEU A 81 -10.45 -52.66 4.31
C LEU A 81 -11.69 -52.51 5.21
N ILE A 82 -12.55 -51.53 4.89
CA ILE A 82 -13.99 -51.71 4.61
C ILE A 82 -14.57 -50.39 4.07
N ASP A 83 -15.52 -50.53 3.14
CA ASP A 83 -16.41 -49.57 2.43
C ASP A 83 -16.50 -48.07 2.79
N GLY A 84 -17.01 -47.29 1.81
CA GLY A 84 -17.93 -46.19 2.16
C GLY A 84 -18.00 -44.98 1.22
N ARG A 85 -18.33 -45.15 -0.07
CA ARG A 85 -18.51 -44.03 -1.03
C ARG A 85 -19.41 -42.90 -0.49
N ASN A 86 -18.84 -41.70 -0.36
CA ASN A 86 -19.39 -40.35 -0.60
C ASN A 86 -18.14 -39.42 -0.63
N GLY A 87 -17.98 -38.42 -1.49
CA GLY A 87 -18.96 -37.69 -2.30
C GLY A 87 -18.97 -36.24 -1.85
N ILE A 88 -18.17 -35.40 -2.53
CA ILE A 88 -18.15 -33.91 -2.62
C ILE A 88 -16.82 -33.55 -3.31
N GLU A 89 -16.89 -33.23 -4.60
CA GLU A 89 -15.95 -32.32 -5.27
C GLU A 89 -16.76 -31.05 -5.55
N GLU A 90 -16.71 -30.06 -4.67
CA GLU A 90 -17.19 -28.68 -4.91
C GLU A 90 -16.84 -27.81 -3.69
N ASP A 91 -15.94 -26.83 -3.87
CA ASP A 91 -15.92 -25.50 -3.20
C ASP A 91 -14.56 -24.79 -3.41
N LEU A 92 -14.35 -24.24 -4.61
CA LEU A 92 -13.26 -23.26 -4.84
C LEU A 92 -13.55 -22.26 -5.98
N ILE A 93 -14.85 -21.97 -6.24
CA ILE A 93 -15.29 -20.90 -7.15
C ILE A 93 -16.44 -20.12 -6.51
N ALA A 94 -16.13 -19.22 -5.57
CA ALA A 94 -17.09 -18.28 -5.02
C ALA A 94 -16.43 -17.03 -4.43
N LEU A 95 -16.38 -15.92 -5.20
CA LEU A 95 -16.41 -14.52 -4.70
C LEU A 95 -16.45 -13.44 -5.81
N THR A 96 -17.16 -13.69 -6.92
CA THR A 96 -17.33 -12.71 -8.02
C THR A 96 -18.77 -12.64 -8.55
N SER A 97 -19.69 -12.12 -7.75
CA SER A 97 -21.05 -11.75 -8.19
C SER A 97 -21.65 -10.71 -7.24
N GLY A 98 -22.03 -9.53 -7.74
CA GLY A 98 -22.42 -8.41 -6.89
C GLY A 98 -22.98 -7.20 -7.65
N GLU A 99 -23.80 -7.44 -8.69
CA GLU A 99 -24.70 -6.41 -9.20
C GLU A 99 -25.75 -6.08 -8.11
N GLY A 100 -26.16 -4.83 -7.89
CA GLY A 100 -25.73 -3.56 -8.47
C GLY A 100 -26.77 -2.48 -8.13
N LEU A 101 -26.52 -1.21 -8.46
CA LEU A 101 -27.54 -0.17 -8.61
C LEU A 101 -26.96 1.03 -9.37
N ASN A 102 -27.77 1.68 -10.20
CA ASN A 102 -27.35 2.82 -11.02
C ASN A 102 -27.47 4.14 -10.24
N GLU A 103 -26.58 5.10 -10.49
CA GLU A 103 -26.99 6.48 -10.72
C GLU A 103 -25.96 7.25 -11.58
N THR A 104 -26.35 8.45 -12.03
CA THR A 104 -25.91 9.09 -13.29
C THR A 104 -24.54 9.79 -13.27
N VAL A 105 -24.05 10.07 -14.49
CA VAL A 105 -22.88 10.92 -14.81
C VAL A 105 -23.28 12.41 -14.78
N GLU A 106 -22.29 13.31 -14.89
CA GLU A 106 -22.37 14.78 -14.94
C GLU A 106 -22.52 15.39 -13.51
N ASP A 107 -21.74 16.41 -13.12
CA ASP A 107 -21.44 17.64 -13.87
C ASP A 107 -20.11 18.34 -13.46
N LEU A 108 -19.75 19.40 -14.20
CA LEU A 108 -18.80 20.49 -13.90
C LEU A 108 -17.30 20.18 -13.67
N CYS A 109 -16.52 20.37 -14.73
CA CYS A 109 -15.26 21.11 -14.63
C CYS A 109 -15.54 22.62 -14.66
N SER A 110 -14.82 23.43 -13.88
CA SER A 110 -14.77 24.89 -14.08
C SER A 110 -13.43 25.49 -13.64
N ASP A 111 -12.80 26.25 -14.53
CA ASP A 111 -11.62 27.05 -14.22
C ASP A 111 -11.98 28.24 -13.31
N SER A 112 -11.09 28.59 -12.38
CA SER A 112 -10.94 29.98 -11.96
C SER A 112 -9.50 30.27 -11.56
N SER A 113 -8.99 31.43 -11.97
CA SER A 113 -7.56 31.76 -11.92
C SER A 113 -7.22 32.75 -10.81
N GLY A 114 -6.24 32.36 -9.99
CA GLY A 114 -5.29 33.29 -9.36
C GLY A 114 -5.67 33.94 -8.04
N SER A 115 -4.80 33.76 -7.03
CA SER A 115 -4.05 34.87 -6.43
C SER A 115 -2.98 34.32 -5.48
N ASN A 116 -1.80 34.98 -5.45
CA ASN A 116 -0.79 34.71 -4.43
C ASN A 116 -1.17 35.48 -3.15
N VAL A 117 -1.23 34.79 -2.01
CA VAL A 117 -1.03 35.40 -0.68
C VAL A 117 -0.17 34.44 0.13
N GLU A 118 0.91 34.95 0.71
CA GLU A 118 1.81 34.21 1.59
C GLU A 118 1.15 34.02 2.96
N ASN A 119 1.29 32.83 3.55
CA ASN A 119 1.26 32.61 5.00
C ASN A 119 2.10 31.37 5.33
N GLU A 120 2.96 31.50 6.33
CA GLU A 120 3.75 30.40 6.91
C GLU A 120 2.94 29.74 8.05
N ASP A 121 3.50 28.66 8.63
CA ASP A 121 3.08 28.02 9.89
C ASP A 121 1.64 27.46 10.01
N ASP A 122 1.39 26.23 9.52
CA ASP A 122 0.69 25.18 10.33
C ASP A 122 0.78 23.76 9.73
N GLU A 123 1.68 22.90 10.24
CA GLU A 123 1.65 21.44 10.00
C GLU A 123 1.63 20.66 11.32
N SER A 124 0.45 20.47 11.91
CA SER A 124 0.33 19.66 13.14
C SER A 124 -0.93 18.83 13.33
N ASN A 125 -1.71 18.51 12.28
CA ASN A 125 -2.61 17.32 12.27
C ASN A 125 -3.12 16.94 10.86
N ALA A 126 -2.63 15.83 10.31
CA ALA A 126 -3.27 15.11 9.20
C ALA A 126 -3.40 13.62 9.55
N GLY A 127 -4.63 13.10 9.56
CA GLY A 127 -4.93 11.72 9.94
C GLY A 127 -4.60 10.69 8.85
N GLY A 128 -3.33 10.29 8.76
CA GLY A 128 -2.87 9.28 7.79
C GLY A 128 -3.42 7.87 8.04
N LYS A 129 -3.82 7.19 6.96
CA LYS A 129 -4.08 5.73 6.99
C LYS A 129 -2.77 4.97 7.23
N GLY A 130 -2.85 3.80 7.87
CA GLY A 130 -1.68 3.07 8.35
C GLY A 130 -0.76 2.52 7.25
N GLY A 131 0.29 3.28 6.91
CA GLY A 131 1.52 2.73 6.35
C GLY A 131 2.47 2.27 7.45
N ASN A 132 3.37 1.32 7.16
CA ASN A 132 4.40 0.89 8.10
C ASN A 132 5.45 2.00 8.28
N VAL A 133 5.33 2.76 9.37
CA VAL A 133 6.34 3.74 9.78
C VAL A 133 7.56 2.99 10.30
N ILE A 134 8.56 2.79 9.45
CA ILE A 134 9.89 2.33 9.86
C ILE A 134 10.48 3.44 10.75
N VAL A 135 10.56 3.19 12.05
CA VAL A 135 11.07 4.17 13.02
C VAL A 135 12.59 4.24 12.89
N THR A 136 13.10 5.33 12.32
CA THR A 136 14.54 5.58 12.22
C THR A 136 15.17 5.71 13.62
N PRO A 137 16.28 5.01 13.90
CA PRO A 137 16.95 5.09 15.20
C PRO A 137 17.59 6.47 15.41
N ARG A 138 17.51 6.97 16.64
CA ARG A 138 18.10 8.27 17.03
C ARG A 138 19.56 8.10 17.43
N THR A 139 20.37 9.15 17.31
CA THR A 139 21.81 9.09 17.61
C THR A 139 22.11 8.62 19.04
N TYR A 140 21.37 9.11 20.04
CA TYR A 140 21.49 8.63 21.43
C TYR A 140 21.01 7.17 21.63
N GLN A 141 20.27 6.58 20.68
CA GLN A 141 19.86 5.17 20.70
C GLN A 141 20.92 4.28 20.05
N LEU A 142 21.59 4.77 18.98
CA LEU A 142 22.75 4.13 18.37
C LEU A 142 23.94 4.08 19.35
N GLU A 143 24.19 5.17 20.09
CA GLU A 143 25.19 5.23 21.17
C GLU A 143 25.00 4.11 22.22
N MET A 144 23.75 3.80 22.58
CA MET A 144 23.41 2.73 23.53
C MET A 144 23.41 1.33 22.89
N LEU A 145 23.11 1.22 21.59
CA LEU A 145 23.28 -0.01 20.81
C LEU A 145 24.75 -0.42 20.81
N GLU A 146 25.64 0.50 20.43
CA GLU A 146 27.09 0.29 20.40
C GLU A 146 27.65 -0.16 21.75
N GLU A 147 27.34 0.55 22.83
CA GLU A 147 27.81 0.16 24.17
C GLU A 147 27.32 -1.23 24.56
N SER A 148 26.11 -1.64 24.15
CA SER A 148 25.64 -3.02 24.33
C SER A 148 26.42 -4.03 23.47
N LEU A 149 26.77 -3.67 22.23
CA LEU A 149 27.53 -4.57 21.34
C LEU A 149 28.97 -4.79 21.83
N LYS A 150 29.50 -3.85 22.64
CA LYS A 150 30.82 -3.93 23.28
C LYS A 150 30.80 -4.76 24.58
N ARG A 151 29.67 -4.78 25.32
CA ARG A 151 29.55 -5.41 26.67
C ARG A 151 28.10 -5.54 27.13
N ASN A 152 27.84 -6.38 28.14
CA ASN A 152 26.56 -6.36 28.88
C ASN A 152 26.30 -4.97 29.47
N VAL A 153 25.11 -4.39 29.22
CA VAL A 153 24.76 -3.00 29.60
C VAL A 153 23.36 -2.90 30.17
N ILE A 154 23.19 -2.02 31.16
CA ILE A 154 21.89 -1.53 31.64
C ILE A 154 21.68 -0.12 31.09
N VAL A 155 20.79 0.03 30.11
CA VAL A 155 20.43 1.30 29.47
C VAL A 155 19.46 2.07 30.37
N ALA A 156 19.99 3.02 31.11
CA ALA A 156 19.26 3.94 31.97
C ALA A 156 18.90 5.20 31.17
N MET A 157 17.64 5.30 30.74
CA MET A 157 17.09 6.47 30.05
C MET A 157 15.66 6.74 30.53
N ASP A 158 15.20 7.98 30.42
CA ASP A 158 13.86 8.37 30.87
C ASP A 158 12.70 7.69 30.10
N THR A 159 11.50 7.72 30.68
CA THR A 159 10.26 7.29 30.01
C THR A 159 9.98 8.16 28.80
N GLY A 160 9.78 7.55 27.62
CA GLY A 160 9.57 8.27 26.35
C GLY A 160 10.82 8.41 25.47
N SER A 161 12.02 8.12 26.00
CA SER A 161 13.28 8.08 25.23
C SER A 161 13.34 6.99 24.14
N GLY A 162 12.44 6.01 24.16
CA GLY A 162 12.42 4.90 23.21
C GLY A 162 13.34 3.72 23.58
N LYS A 163 13.52 3.41 24.87
CA LYS A 163 14.32 2.25 25.34
C LYS A 163 14.01 0.94 24.60
N THR A 164 12.74 0.61 24.36
CA THR A 164 12.34 -0.60 23.61
C THR A 164 12.92 -0.63 22.18
N HIS A 165 13.13 0.53 21.57
CA HIS A 165 13.74 0.61 20.24
C HIS A 165 15.25 0.30 20.28
N VAL A 166 15.96 0.65 21.36
CA VAL A 166 17.35 0.19 21.58
C VAL A 166 17.40 -1.35 21.67
N ALA A 167 16.39 -1.97 22.30
CA ALA A 167 16.25 -3.43 22.30
C ALA A 167 15.91 -4.00 20.92
N VAL A 168 15.04 -3.37 20.11
CA VAL A 168 14.80 -3.75 18.69
C VAL A 168 16.12 -3.78 17.92
N LEU A 169 16.89 -2.69 17.98
CA LEU A 169 18.17 -2.59 17.27
C LEU A 169 19.16 -3.67 17.72
N ARG A 170 19.26 -3.92 19.03
CA ARG A 170 20.14 -4.98 19.54
C ARG A 170 19.62 -6.38 19.20
N MET A 171 18.31 -6.60 19.14
CA MET A 171 17.75 -7.87 18.68
C MET A 171 18.12 -8.14 17.22
N LEU A 172 17.99 -7.14 16.33
CA LEU A 172 18.41 -7.24 14.93
C LEU A 172 19.91 -7.58 14.80
N ALA A 173 20.77 -6.80 15.47
CA ALA A 173 22.22 -7.03 15.45
C ALA A 173 22.66 -8.35 16.13
N GLU A 174 21.83 -8.94 16.99
CA GLU A 174 22.05 -10.28 17.56
C GLU A 174 21.54 -11.37 16.61
N LEU A 175 20.39 -11.18 15.95
CA LEU A 175 19.80 -12.10 14.97
C LEU A 175 20.72 -12.37 13.77
N GLU A 176 21.48 -11.36 13.34
CA GLU A 176 22.51 -11.48 12.29
C GLU A 176 23.74 -12.30 12.73
N ARG A 177 24.00 -12.42 14.03
CA ARG A 177 25.23 -12.98 14.60
C ARG A 177 25.03 -14.32 15.32
N MET A 178 23.81 -14.60 15.76
CA MET A 178 23.47 -15.79 16.55
C MET A 178 23.41 -17.06 15.68
N LYS A 179 23.74 -18.21 16.29
CA LYS A 179 23.64 -19.51 15.61
C LYS A 179 22.17 -19.93 15.40
N PRO A 180 21.85 -20.74 14.38
CA PRO A 180 20.47 -21.13 14.08
C PRO A 180 19.70 -21.85 15.20
N ASP A 181 20.39 -22.53 16.12
CA ASP A 181 19.86 -23.24 17.29
C ASP A 181 19.49 -22.33 18.46
N LYS A 182 19.96 -21.07 18.45
CA LYS A 182 19.80 -20.12 19.54
C LYS A 182 18.45 -19.39 19.51
N ILE A 183 18.06 -18.85 20.67
CA ILE A 183 16.85 -18.03 20.86
C ILE A 183 17.22 -16.75 21.63
N ILE A 184 16.54 -15.63 21.33
CA ILE A 184 16.56 -14.40 22.12
C ILE A 184 15.35 -14.37 23.06
N TRP A 185 15.54 -13.97 24.31
CA TRP A 185 14.45 -13.92 25.29
C TRP A 185 14.25 -12.50 25.84
N PHE A 186 13.10 -11.90 25.51
CA PHE A 186 12.65 -10.63 26.05
C PHE A 186 11.82 -10.88 27.30
N LEU A 187 12.23 -10.26 28.41
CA LEU A 187 11.63 -10.42 29.73
C LEU A 187 11.03 -9.10 30.19
N ALA A 188 9.77 -9.13 30.63
CA ALA A 188 9.09 -7.98 31.22
C ALA A 188 8.45 -8.32 32.59
N PRO A 189 8.23 -7.35 33.49
CA PRO A 189 7.61 -7.58 34.79
C PRO A 189 6.11 -7.96 34.75
N THR A 190 5.36 -7.60 33.70
CA THR A 190 3.90 -7.81 33.65
C THR A 190 3.41 -8.38 32.32
N VAL A 191 2.29 -9.12 32.36
CA VAL A 191 1.63 -9.71 31.18
C VAL A 191 1.16 -8.63 30.19
N ALA A 192 0.68 -7.49 30.68
CA ALA A 192 0.28 -6.37 29.82
C ALA A 192 1.47 -5.81 29.02
N LEU A 193 2.63 -5.68 29.67
CA LEU A 193 3.85 -5.20 29.03
C LEU A 193 4.44 -6.24 28.06
N CYS A 194 4.28 -7.54 28.35
CA CYS A 194 4.61 -8.61 27.40
C CYS A 194 3.78 -8.49 26.11
N ALA A 195 2.47 -8.27 26.22
CA ALA A 195 1.60 -8.11 25.05
C ALA A 195 1.95 -6.85 24.25
N GLN A 196 2.17 -5.72 24.93
CA GLN A 196 2.59 -4.46 24.29
C GLN A 196 3.93 -4.59 23.56
N HIS A 197 4.93 -5.24 24.17
CA HIS A 197 6.21 -5.48 23.51
C HIS A 197 6.09 -6.50 22.38
N HIS A 198 5.25 -7.52 22.51
CA HIS A 198 5.01 -8.49 21.43
C HIS A 198 4.43 -7.82 20.18
N GLU A 199 3.40 -6.97 20.34
CA GLU A 199 2.81 -6.16 19.27
C GLU A 199 3.85 -5.20 18.65
N TYR A 200 4.60 -4.46 19.48
CA TYR A 200 5.63 -3.54 19.00
C TYR A 200 6.76 -4.26 18.25
N LEU A 201 7.22 -5.41 18.75
CA LEU A 201 8.27 -6.21 18.12
C LEU A 201 7.79 -6.86 16.81
N GLN A 202 6.54 -7.31 16.71
CA GLN A 202 5.96 -7.80 15.45
C GLN A 202 5.89 -6.71 14.39
N LEU A 203 5.55 -5.47 14.76
CA LEU A 203 5.52 -4.34 13.84
C LEU A 203 6.92 -3.89 13.36
N ASN A 204 7.94 -3.97 14.23
CA ASN A 204 9.29 -3.52 13.91
C ASN A 204 10.18 -4.63 13.31
N ILE A 205 9.85 -5.91 13.53
CA ILE A 205 10.61 -7.07 13.04
C ILE A 205 9.65 -8.16 12.50
N PRO A 206 8.84 -7.85 11.45
CA PRO A 206 7.79 -8.76 10.96
C PRO A 206 8.32 -10.03 10.27
N SER A 207 9.59 -10.03 9.85
CA SER A 207 10.26 -11.17 9.20
C SER A 207 10.72 -12.27 10.17
N VAL A 208 10.56 -12.07 11.49
CA VAL A 208 11.08 -12.97 12.53
C VAL A 208 9.93 -13.60 13.30
N LEU A 209 10.01 -14.90 13.55
CA LEU A 209 8.98 -15.63 14.28
C LEU A 209 9.12 -15.35 15.79
N ILE A 210 8.25 -14.44 16.27
CA ILE A 210 8.16 -14.01 17.68
C ILE A 210 7.01 -14.72 18.37
N LYS A 211 7.25 -15.28 19.57
CA LYS A 211 6.24 -15.95 20.40
C LYS A 211 6.10 -15.27 21.76
N MET A 212 4.90 -14.78 22.09
CA MET A 212 4.57 -14.46 23.49
C MET A 212 4.25 -15.74 24.27
N LEU A 213 4.72 -15.84 25.52
CA LEU A 213 4.40 -16.89 26.48
C LEU A 213 3.97 -16.27 27.81
N VAL A 214 2.73 -16.53 28.25
CA VAL A 214 2.12 -15.99 29.47
C VAL A 214 1.31 -17.07 30.20
N GLY A 215 1.05 -16.88 31.50
CA GLY A 215 0.29 -17.87 32.30
C GLY A 215 -1.15 -18.15 31.82
N ALA A 216 -1.69 -17.35 30.90
CA ALA A 216 -2.97 -17.64 30.25
C ALA A 216 -2.87 -18.80 29.23
N ASP A 217 -1.68 -19.09 28.70
CA ASP A 217 -1.43 -20.15 27.71
C ASP A 217 -1.34 -21.55 28.38
N GLY A 218 -1.50 -21.63 29.70
CA GLY A 218 -1.41 -22.88 30.47
C GLY A 218 0.01 -23.41 30.61
N VAL A 219 1.04 -22.55 30.54
CA VAL A 219 2.47 -22.90 30.66
C VAL A 219 2.78 -23.67 31.95
N ASP A 220 2.03 -23.40 33.03
CA ASP A 220 2.05 -24.10 34.32
C ASP A 220 1.69 -25.61 34.22
N ARG A 221 1.16 -26.05 33.07
CA ARG A 221 0.68 -27.40 32.80
C ARG A 221 1.55 -28.17 31.80
N TRP A 222 2.62 -27.56 31.29
CA TRP A 222 3.50 -28.18 30.30
C TRP A 222 4.56 -29.02 31.02
N THR A 223 4.26 -30.29 31.23
CA THR A 223 5.08 -31.24 32.00
C THR A 223 6.11 -32.00 31.15
N GLU A 224 6.07 -31.89 29.82
CA GLU A 224 6.89 -32.69 28.92
C GLU A 224 7.76 -31.84 27.98
N GLN A 225 9.02 -32.24 27.79
CA GLN A 225 9.99 -31.57 26.90
C GLN A 225 9.44 -31.33 25.48
N ARG A 226 8.71 -32.31 24.90
CA ARG A 226 8.14 -32.20 23.55
C ARG A 226 7.14 -31.05 23.39
N GLN A 227 6.49 -30.60 24.47
CA GLN A 227 5.56 -29.46 24.42
C GLN A 227 6.34 -28.16 24.23
N TRP A 228 7.42 -27.99 24.99
CA TRP A 228 8.33 -26.84 24.87
C TRP A 228 9.04 -26.83 23.52
N ASP A 229 9.55 -27.97 23.04
CA ASP A 229 10.24 -28.01 21.75
C ASP A 229 9.31 -27.83 20.54
N ALA A 230 8.05 -28.27 20.62
CA ALA A 230 7.05 -27.97 19.59
C ALA A 230 6.68 -26.47 19.57
N ILE A 231 6.54 -25.84 20.74
CA ILE A 231 6.16 -24.42 20.86
C ILE A 231 7.32 -23.47 20.57
N LEU A 232 8.57 -23.90 20.79
CA LEU A 232 9.80 -23.19 20.46
C LEU A 232 10.41 -23.61 19.12
N LYS A 233 9.71 -24.42 18.32
CA LYS A 233 10.15 -24.78 16.96
C LYS A 233 10.09 -23.55 16.08
N ASP A 234 11.18 -23.28 15.35
CA ASP A 234 11.34 -22.17 14.40
C ASP A 234 11.20 -20.74 15.00
N VAL A 235 10.85 -20.61 16.30
CA VAL A 235 10.85 -19.37 17.09
C VAL A 235 12.28 -18.85 17.28
N LYS A 236 12.49 -17.55 17.02
CA LYS A 236 13.77 -16.87 17.29
C LYS A 236 13.71 -15.90 18.47
N VAL A 237 12.52 -15.36 18.76
CA VAL A 237 12.30 -14.42 19.86
C VAL A 237 11.15 -14.90 20.74
N VAL A 238 11.38 -15.01 22.03
CA VAL A 238 10.34 -15.26 23.03
C VAL A 238 10.11 -14.00 23.87
N VAL A 239 8.85 -13.63 24.10
CA VAL A 239 8.45 -12.52 24.99
C VAL A 239 7.68 -13.10 26.17
N SER A 240 8.16 -12.95 27.41
CA SER A 240 7.48 -13.52 28.58
C SER A 240 7.63 -12.70 29.87
N PRO A 241 6.75 -12.94 30.86
CA PRO A 241 7.00 -12.54 32.24
C PRO A 241 8.29 -13.18 32.77
N TYR A 242 8.98 -12.51 33.69
CA TYR A 242 10.22 -13.02 34.32
C TYR A 242 10.08 -14.46 34.87
N GLN A 243 8.91 -14.77 35.42
CA GLN A 243 8.64 -16.05 36.06
C GLN A 243 8.66 -17.23 35.06
N VAL A 244 8.21 -17.02 33.82
CA VAL A 244 8.09 -18.08 32.81
C VAL A 244 9.46 -18.65 32.41
N LEU A 245 10.47 -17.78 32.18
CA LEU A 245 11.82 -18.26 31.90
C LEU A 245 12.48 -18.87 33.15
N LEU A 246 12.21 -18.32 34.35
CA LEU A 246 12.73 -18.92 35.59
C LEU A 246 12.23 -20.36 35.77
N ASP A 247 10.95 -20.63 35.54
CA ASP A 247 10.39 -21.97 35.68
C ASP A 247 10.87 -22.90 34.57
N ALA A 248 10.97 -22.41 33.32
CA ALA A 248 11.52 -23.17 32.19
C ALA A 248 13.01 -23.57 32.39
N LEU A 249 13.81 -22.69 33.02
CA LEU A 249 15.19 -22.99 33.44
C LEU A 249 15.23 -23.94 34.64
N THR A 250 14.33 -23.76 35.62
CA THR A 250 14.29 -24.57 36.86
C THR A 250 13.89 -26.02 36.60
N HIS A 251 12.97 -26.25 35.65
CA HIS A 251 12.60 -27.60 35.20
C HIS A 251 13.50 -28.13 34.07
N GLY A 252 14.45 -27.34 33.57
CA GLY A 252 15.43 -27.73 32.56
C GLY A 252 14.91 -27.82 31.12
N PHE A 253 13.63 -27.49 30.88
CA PHE A 253 13.00 -27.47 29.55
C PHE A 253 13.70 -26.50 28.58
N VAL A 254 14.17 -25.37 29.13
CA VAL A 254 15.08 -24.44 28.47
C VAL A 254 16.40 -24.45 29.24
N ARG A 255 17.52 -24.40 28.52
CA ARG A 255 18.87 -24.35 29.09
C ARG A 255 19.50 -22.99 28.76
N MET A 256 20.28 -22.42 29.69
CA MET A 256 20.97 -21.13 29.48
C MET A 256 21.79 -21.11 28.17
N GLY A 257 22.42 -22.24 27.83
CA GLY A 257 23.17 -22.42 26.58
C GLY A 257 22.35 -22.35 25.27
N ARG A 258 21.01 -22.45 25.31
CA ARG A 258 20.12 -22.24 24.13
C ARG A 258 19.85 -20.75 23.86
N LEU A 259 20.21 -19.86 24.77
CA LEU A 259 19.96 -18.42 24.65
C LEU A 259 21.16 -17.71 24.01
N SER A 260 20.93 -16.65 23.21
CA SER A 260 21.99 -15.74 22.71
C SER A 260 21.98 -14.40 23.45
N LEU A 261 20.79 -13.87 23.73
CA LEU A 261 20.58 -12.58 24.38
C LEU A 261 19.37 -12.67 25.31
N ILE A 262 19.50 -12.12 26.52
CA ILE A 262 18.40 -11.91 27.46
C ILE A 262 18.22 -10.40 27.65
N ILE A 263 16.99 -9.92 27.44
CA ILE A 263 16.63 -8.51 27.57
C ILE A 263 15.71 -8.36 28.78
N PHE A 264 16.15 -7.64 29.81
CA PHE A 264 15.37 -7.35 31.00
C PHE A 264 14.77 -5.95 30.91
N ASP A 265 13.50 -5.83 30.54
CA ASP A 265 12.79 -4.55 30.60
C ASP A 265 12.33 -4.21 32.01
N GLU A 266 12.52 -2.96 32.42
CA GLU A 266 12.48 -2.51 33.82
C GLU A 266 13.40 -3.35 34.73
N ALA A 267 14.66 -3.47 34.29
CA ALA A 267 15.78 -4.19 34.89
C ALA A 267 16.02 -3.90 36.37
N HIS A 268 15.65 -2.70 36.86
CA HIS A 268 15.73 -2.33 38.27
C HIS A 268 14.90 -3.24 39.20
N ASN A 269 13.95 -4.02 38.66
CA ASN A 269 13.19 -5.02 39.40
C ASN A 269 14.01 -6.29 39.69
N CYS A 270 15.20 -6.45 39.12
CA CYS A 270 16.06 -7.64 39.28
C CYS A 270 16.92 -7.59 40.55
N VAL A 271 16.31 -7.25 41.69
CA VAL A 271 16.96 -7.17 43.01
C VAL A 271 16.45 -8.22 44.00
N ASN A 272 17.20 -8.44 45.08
CA ASN A 272 16.80 -9.29 46.20
C ASN A 272 16.41 -10.73 45.76
N LYS A 273 15.16 -11.14 46.01
CA LYS A 273 14.63 -12.48 45.69
C LYS A 273 13.70 -12.49 44.46
N ALA A 274 13.71 -11.42 43.65
CA ALA A 274 12.89 -11.30 42.45
C ALA A 274 13.24 -12.37 41.40
N PRO A 275 12.30 -12.76 40.51
CA PRO A 275 12.56 -13.83 39.53
C PRO A 275 13.74 -13.55 38.60
N GLY A 276 13.92 -12.31 38.12
CA GLY A 276 15.07 -11.93 37.30
C GLY A 276 16.42 -12.08 38.02
N ALA A 277 16.47 -11.71 39.31
CA ALA A 277 17.66 -11.91 40.15
C ALA A 277 17.99 -13.40 40.34
N LYS A 278 16.96 -14.27 40.43
CA LYS A 278 17.15 -15.73 40.49
C LYS A 278 17.65 -16.32 39.17
N ILE A 279 17.14 -15.87 38.02
CA ILE A 279 17.64 -16.30 36.69
C ILE A 279 19.15 -16.10 36.63
N MET A 280 19.63 -14.91 37.00
CA MET A 280 21.07 -14.62 36.99
C MET A 280 21.84 -15.41 38.05
N LYS A 281 21.42 -15.35 39.33
CA LYS A 281 22.19 -15.93 40.44
C LYS A 281 22.18 -17.47 40.47
N SER A 282 21.18 -18.12 39.88
CA SER A 282 21.08 -19.58 39.84
C SER A 282 21.47 -20.22 38.50
N PHE A 283 21.41 -19.48 37.38
CA PHE A 283 21.63 -20.07 36.04
C PHE A 283 22.62 -19.31 35.15
N TYR A 284 23.01 -18.08 35.48
CA TYR A 284 24.01 -17.30 34.72
C TYR A 284 25.38 -17.33 35.41
N HIS A 285 25.47 -16.71 36.60
CA HIS A 285 26.71 -16.56 37.37
C HIS A 285 27.47 -17.88 37.61
N PRO A 286 26.83 -19.02 37.94
CA PRO A 286 27.55 -20.29 38.15
C PRO A 286 28.30 -20.83 36.92
N TYR A 287 27.98 -20.37 35.71
CA TYR A 287 28.55 -20.86 34.45
C TYR A 287 29.49 -19.85 33.76
N LYS A 288 29.73 -18.68 34.39
CA LYS A 288 30.51 -17.56 33.82
C LYS A 288 31.96 -17.90 33.45
N SER A 289 32.53 -18.93 34.08
CA SER A 289 33.89 -19.43 33.80
C SER A 289 33.93 -20.71 32.97
N THR A 290 32.78 -21.30 32.61
CA THR A 290 32.71 -22.69 32.10
C THR A 290 31.86 -22.89 30.85
N SER A 291 31.09 -21.90 30.40
CA SER A 291 30.22 -22.04 29.22
C SER A 291 29.96 -20.71 28.49
N PRO A 292 29.65 -20.74 27.18
CA PRO A 292 29.23 -19.56 26.43
C PRO A 292 27.84 -19.11 26.90
N LEU A 293 27.82 -18.11 27.77
CA LEU A 293 26.62 -17.44 28.28
C LEU A 293 25.99 -16.50 27.23
N PRO A 294 24.68 -16.19 27.36
CA PRO A 294 24.06 -15.15 26.55
C PRO A 294 24.54 -13.74 26.94
N HIS A 295 24.41 -12.80 26.01
CA HIS A 295 24.52 -11.38 26.27
C HIS A 295 23.35 -10.88 27.14
N ILE A 296 23.57 -9.83 27.93
CA ILE A 296 22.56 -9.22 28.80
C ILE A 296 22.35 -7.75 28.43
N LEU A 297 21.09 -7.39 28.16
CA LEU A 297 20.65 -6.01 27.99
C LEU A 297 19.57 -5.68 29.04
N GLY A 298 19.90 -4.82 30.00
CA GLY A 298 18.91 -4.20 30.88
C GLY A 298 18.33 -2.94 30.24
N LEU A 299 17.02 -2.72 30.35
CA LEU A 299 16.40 -1.41 30.11
C LEU A 299 15.83 -0.92 31.45
N SER A 300 16.00 0.37 31.79
CA SER A 300 15.42 0.91 33.03
C SER A 300 15.01 2.37 32.91
N ALA A 301 13.86 2.73 33.46
CA ALA A 301 13.45 4.12 33.62
C ALA A 301 14.10 4.81 34.84
N SER A 302 15.00 5.77 34.55
CA SER A 302 15.43 6.83 35.49
C SER A 302 16.22 6.34 36.74
N PRO A 303 16.68 7.19 37.69
CA PRO A 303 17.98 7.01 38.33
C PRO A 303 17.82 6.45 39.74
N VAL A 304 16.90 5.51 39.96
CA VAL A 304 16.74 4.85 41.27
C VAL A 304 18.05 4.17 41.71
N MET A 305 18.85 3.71 40.74
CA MET A 305 20.21 3.22 40.94
C MET A 305 21.16 4.30 41.52
N ARG A 306 20.99 5.58 41.20
CA ARG A 306 21.76 6.67 41.80
C ARG A 306 21.21 7.13 43.16
N SER A 307 20.01 6.70 43.55
CA SER A 307 19.40 7.16 44.82
C SER A 307 20.03 6.57 46.08
N SER A 308 20.79 5.48 45.95
CA SER A 308 21.92 5.17 46.83
C SER A 308 23.02 4.47 46.01
N PRO A 309 24.32 4.81 46.15
CA PRO A 309 25.38 4.21 45.32
C PRO A 309 25.44 2.67 45.40
N GLN A 310 25.02 2.10 46.53
CA GLN A 310 24.91 0.66 46.73
C GLN A 310 23.87 0.02 45.80
N SER A 311 22.73 0.67 45.53
CA SER A 311 21.67 0.07 44.71
C SER A 311 21.99 0.01 43.22
N LEU A 312 22.91 0.86 42.71
CA LEU A 312 23.54 0.67 41.40
C LEU A 312 24.37 -0.62 41.40
N SER A 313 25.32 -0.73 42.33
CA SER A 313 26.24 -1.87 42.45
C SER A 313 25.52 -3.20 42.61
N ASP A 314 24.48 -3.26 43.46
CA ASP A 314 23.67 -4.46 43.68
C ASP A 314 23.04 -5.00 42.38
N ILE A 315 22.64 -4.11 41.48
CA ILE A 315 22.00 -4.44 40.20
C ILE A 315 23.04 -4.76 39.14
N GLU A 316 24.13 -3.99 39.04
CA GLU A 316 25.24 -4.25 38.11
C GLU A 316 25.90 -5.61 38.37
N GLU A 317 26.14 -5.95 39.64
CA GLU A 317 26.62 -7.28 40.05
C GLU A 317 25.56 -8.36 39.77
N THR A 318 24.29 -8.11 40.07
CA THR A 318 23.23 -9.11 39.86
C THR A 318 23.00 -9.43 38.39
N LEU A 319 23.04 -8.44 37.49
CA LEU A 319 22.82 -8.60 36.05
C LEU A 319 24.11 -8.81 35.24
N ASP A 320 25.29 -8.75 35.88
CA ASP A 320 26.60 -8.82 35.22
C ASP A 320 26.74 -7.82 34.06
N ALA A 321 26.29 -6.58 34.29
CA ALA A 321 26.06 -5.58 33.26
C ALA A 321 26.33 -4.15 33.79
N VAL A 322 26.96 -3.31 32.98
CA VAL A 322 27.35 -1.94 33.39
C VAL A 322 26.25 -0.94 33.06
N CYS A 323 25.91 -0.06 34.00
CA CYS A 323 24.94 1.00 33.80
C CYS A 323 25.48 2.10 32.87
N ARG A 324 24.67 2.47 31.87
CA ARG A 324 24.97 3.49 30.87
C ARG A 324 23.77 4.39 30.60
N THR A 325 24.09 5.64 30.29
CA THR A 325 23.20 6.70 29.83
C THR A 325 23.91 7.42 28.68
N PRO A 326 23.20 7.97 27.68
CA PRO A 326 23.82 8.76 26.62
C PRO A 326 24.60 9.95 27.18
N LYS A 327 25.85 10.08 26.74
CA LYS A 327 26.78 11.19 26.99
C LYS A 327 26.92 12.06 25.76
N LEU A 328 27.24 11.47 24.60
CA LEU A 328 27.55 12.23 23.37
C LEU A 328 26.32 13.01 22.90
N HIS A 329 25.17 12.35 22.85
CA HIS A 329 23.94 12.94 22.30
C HIS A 329 22.94 13.40 23.38
N GLN A 330 23.44 13.79 24.56
CA GLN A 330 22.62 14.21 25.71
C GLN A 330 21.72 15.43 25.40
N ALA A 331 22.12 16.30 24.46
CA ALA A 331 21.31 17.44 24.01
C ALA A 331 20.04 17.00 23.24
N ASP A 332 20.16 16.06 22.29
CA ASP A 332 19.02 15.53 21.52
C ASP A 332 18.03 14.78 22.44
N LEU A 333 18.56 14.02 23.40
CA LEU A 333 17.75 13.37 24.43
C LEU A 333 16.94 14.39 25.24
N ARG A 334 17.54 15.52 25.65
CA ARG A 334 16.86 16.60 26.39
C ARG A 334 15.83 17.36 25.56
N LEU A 335 16.07 17.59 24.26
CA LEU A 335 15.10 18.23 23.37
C LEU A 335 13.84 17.36 23.18
N ARG A 336 13.99 16.03 23.17
CA ARG A 336 12.87 15.09 22.95
C ARG A 336 12.16 14.64 24.24
N VAL A 337 12.83 14.67 25.40
CA VAL A 337 12.22 14.37 26.71
C VAL A 337 11.78 15.66 27.38
N LYS A 338 10.53 16.09 27.13
CA LYS A 338 9.92 17.27 27.77
C LYS A 338 9.62 16.96 29.25
N LEU A 339 10.27 17.66 30.18
CA LEU A 339 10.01 17.53 31.63
C LEU A 339 8.78 18.37 32.04
N PRO A 340 7.87 17.84 32.88
CA PRO A 340 6.72 18.59 33.37
C PRO A 340 7.08 19.54 34.51
N LEU A 341 6.34 20.65 34.62
CA LEU A 341 6.42 21.57 35.75
C LEU A 341 5.84 20.93 37.01
N LEU A 342 6.66 20.81 38.06
CA LEU A 342 6.24 20.33 39.38
C LEU A 342 5.54 21.44 40.18
N SER A 343 4.32 21.16 40.65
CA SER A 343 3.58 22.02 41.58
C SER A 343 3.08 21.20 42.77
N ILE A 344 2.98 21.86 43.94
CA ILE A 344 2.55 21.25 45.19
C ILE A 344 1.39 22.09 45.72
N ILE A 345 0.27 21.44 46.01
CA ILE A 345 -0.93 22.07 46.57
C ILE A 345 -1.16 21.52 47.96
N TYR A 346 -1.15 22.42 48.94
CA TYR A 346 -1.40 22.07 50.34
C TYR A 346 -2.90 22.13 50.64
N TYR A 347 -3.39 21.17 51.42
CA TYR A 347 -4.76 21.15 51.91
C TYR A 347 -4.77 20.94 53.43
N THR A 348 -5.68 21.61 54.13
CA THR A 348 -5.84 21.47 55.58
C THR A 348 -6.71 20.24 55.87
N PRO A 349 -6.24 19.21 56.59
CA PRO A 349 -7.07 18.09 56.98
C PRO A 349 -8.13 18.51 58.00
N GLU A 350 -9.35 17.97 57.88
CA GLU A 350 -10.46 18.26 58.79
C GLU A 350 -10.23 17.60 60.15
N SER A 351 -10.26 18.42 61.22
CA SER A 351 -9.99 17.97 62.59
C SER A 351 -11.21 17.36 63.30
N ASN A 352 -12.43 17.65 62.83
CA ASN A 352 -13.70 17.20 63.42
C ASN A 352 -14.61 16.57 62.36
N ILE A 353 -14.20 15.41 61.83
CA ILE A 353 -14.95 14.67 60.80
C ILE A 353 -16.24 14.07 61.41
N ILE A 354 -17.39 14.67 61.09
CA ILE A 354 -18.70 14.21 61.59
C ILE A 354 -19.13 12.94 60.84
N MET A 355 -19.42 11.88 61.60
CA MET A 355 -19.91 10.62 61.03
C MET A 355 -21.38 10.72 60.65
N THR A 356 -21.71 10.28 59.44
CA THR A 356 -23.08 10.27 58.92
C THR A 356 -23.93 9.20 59.61
N LYS A 357 -25.26 9.34 59.51
CA LYS A 357 -26.20 8.34 60.03
C LYS A 357 -25.98 6.95 59.41
N THR A 358 -25.67 6.88 58.11
CA THR A 358 -25.44 5.61 57.40
C THR A 358 -24.10 4.98 57.75
N VAL A 359 -23.02 5.76 57.94
CA VAL A 359 -21.75 5.25 58.47
C VAL A 359 -21.91 4.74 59.92
N ALA A 360 -22.63 5.48 60.77
CA ALA A 360 -22.90 5.07 62.14
C ALA A 360 -23.79 3.81 62.20
N SER A 361 -24.83 3.72 61.38
CA SER A 361 -25.71 2.55 61.27
C SER A 361 -24.94 1.30 60.83
N LEU A 362 -24.11 1.40 59.78
CA LEU A 362 -23.23 0.31 59.36
C LEU A 362 -22.29 -0.12 60.50
N ARG A 363 -21.68 0.83 61.22
CA ARG A 363 -20.80 0.51 62.35
C ARG A 363 -21.53 -0.25 63.46
N ASN A 364 -22.74 0.19 63.82
CA ASN A 364 -23.56 -0.46 64.83
C ASN A 364 -23.92 -1.90 64.41
N VAL A 365 -24.29 -2.12 63.14
CA VAL A 365 -24.54 -3.45 62.56
C VAL A 365 -23.29 -4.34 62.57
N VAL A 366 -22.11 -3.78 62.30
CA VAL A 366 -20.83 -4.51 62.36
C VAL A 366 -20.41 -4.86 63.79
N GLN A 367 -20.77 -4.03 64.77
CA GLN A 367 -20.51 -4.25 66.19
C GLN A 367 -21.49 -5.26 66.82
N SER A 368 -22.72 -5.38 66.32
CA SER A 368 -23.73 -6.33 66.81
C SER A 368 -23.64 -7.76 66.22
N LEU A 369 -22.63 -8.04 65.38
CA LEU A 369 -22.47 -9.35 64.71
C LEU A 369 -22.19 -10.51 65.68
N ASN A 370 -23.23 -11.28 65.98
CA ASN A 370 -23.12 -12.52 66.75
C ASN A 370 -22.32 -13.60 65.98
N ILE A 371 -21.10 -13.91 66.45
CA ILE A 371 -20.23 -14.94 65.87
C ILE A 371 -20.83 -16.36 65.97
N PHE A 372 -21.73 -16.62 66.92
CA PHE A 372 -22.34 -17.94 67.07
C PHE A 372 -23.47 -18.23 66.06
N GLU A 373 -23.97 -17.19 65.39
CA GLU A 373 -24.89 -17.31 64.24
C GLU A 373 -24.16 -17.41 62.89
N ASP A 374 -22.84 -17.24 62.85
CA ASP A 374 -22.07 -17.29 61.60
C ASP A 374 -22.11 -18.71 60.98
N PRO A 375 -22.48 -18.86 59.69
CA PRO A 375 -22.62 -20.17 59.05
C PRO A 375 -21.36 -21.03 59.03
N TYR A 376 -20.16 -20.43 59.01
CA TYR A 376 -18.90 -21.17 59.07
C TYR A 376 -18.73 -21.78 60.48
N VAL A 377 -19.02 -21.00 61.51
CA VAL A 377 -19.00 -21.45 62.92
C VAL A 377 -20.05 -22.53 63.17
N LEU A 378 -21.25 -22.41 62.60
CA LEU A 378 -22.29 -23.44 62.67
C LEU A 378 -21.87 -24.74 61.95
N THR A 379 -21.17 -24.63 60.81
CA THR A 379 -20.65 -25.79 60.06
C THR A 379 -19.51 -26.50 60.82
N LEU A 380 -18.59 -25.74 61.41
CA LEU A 380 -17.53 -26.30 62.26
C LEU A 380 -18.09 -26.99 63.52
N LYS A 381 -19.13 -26.43 64.15
CA LYS A 381 -19.84 -27.07 65.27
C LYS A 381 -20.56 -28.37 64.88
N ARG A 382 -21.06 -28.48 63.64
CA ARG A 382 -21.75 -29.69 63.15
C ARG A 382 -20.81 -30.82 62.75
N SER A 383 -19.63 -30.50 62.21
CA SER A 383 -18.72 -31.49 61.61
C SER A 383 -17.85 -32.28 62.62
N TYR A 384 -17.83 -31.87 63.89
CA TYR A 384 -17.29 -32.55 65.09
C TYR A 384 -15.86 -33.12 65.09
N SER A 385 -15.16 -33.11 63.95
CA SER A 385 -13.79 -33.64 63.82
C SER A 385 -12.76 -32.84 64.62
N GLU A 386 -11.64 -33.46 64.98
CA GLU A 386 -10.55 -32.79 65.70
C GLU A 386 -10.01 -31.57 64.92
N LYS A 387 -9.92 -31.68 63.59
CA LYS A 387 -9.55 -30.56 62.70
C LYS A 387 -10.58 -29.42 62.79
N SER A 388 -11.87 -29.76 62.81
CA SER A 388 -12.97 -28.79 62.99
C SER A 388 -12.90 -28.10 64.35
N GLN A 389 -12.59 -28.83 65.42
CA GLN A 389 -12.49 -28.30 66.78
C GLN A 389 -11.29 -27.33 66.93
N ARG A 390 -10.11 -27.71 66.40
CA ARG A 390 -8.91 -26.85 66.39
C ARG A 390 -9.16 -25.54 65.62
N GLU A 391 -9.78 -25.61 64.45
CA GLU A 391 -10.10 -24.42 63.65
C GLU A 391 -11.23 -23.59 64.29
N LEU A 392 -12.24 -24.22 64.91
CA LEU A 392 -13.31 -23.53 65.65
C LEU A 392 -12.74 -22.72 66.82
N ALA A 393 -11.83 -23.30 67.62
CA ALA A 393 -11.17 -22.59 68.72
C ALA A 393 -10.34 -21.39 68.21
N LYS A 394 -9.64 -21.55 67.09
CA LYS A 394 -8.89 -20.48 66.42
C LYS A 394 -9.80 -19.36 65.90
N VAL A 395 -10.92 -19.69 65.25
CA VAL A 395 -11.92 -18.73 64.75
C VAL A 395 -12.60 -17.96 65.90
N LEU A 396 -13.03 -18.65 66.95
CA LEU A 396 -13.64 -18.04 68.14
C LEU A 396 -12.65 -17.15 68.91
N LYS A 397 -11.35 -17.48 68.92
CA LYS A 397 -10.31 -16.62 69.50
C LYS A 397 -9.97 -15.40 68.63
N SER A 398 -10.06 -15.51 67.31
CA SER A 398 -9.62 -14.45 66.39
C SER A 398 -10.71 -13.55 65.83
N PHE A 399 -11.99 -13.93 65.93
CA PHE A 399 -13.15 -13.23 65.33
C PHE A 399 -12.97 -12.90 63.84
N LYS A 400 -12.50 -13.91 63.08
CA LYS A 400 -12.18 -13.87 61.65
C LYS A 400 -12.89 -15.00 60.90
N THR A 401 -14.20 -14.85 60.70
CA THR A 401 -14.96 -15.60 59.68
C THR A 401 -14.96 -14.81 58.36
N TYR A 402 -15.32 -15.45 57.24
CA TYR A 402 -15.48 -14.75 55.96
C TYR A 402 -16.47 -13.57 56.09
N SER A 403 -17.64 -13.82 56.67
CA SER A 403 -18.68 -12.82 56.92
C SER A 403 -18.18 -11.61 57.71
N GLN A 404 -17.49 -11.87 58.83
CA GLN A 404 -16.97 -10.78 59.67
C GLN A 404 -15.82 -10.02 59.01
N VAL A 405 -14.94 -10.68 58.24
CA VAL A 405 -13.83 -10.00 57.54
C VAL A 405 -14.38 -9.06 56.46
N GLN A 406 -15.35 -9.51 55.66
CA GLN A 406 -15.97 -8.67 54.63
C GLN A 406 -16.70 -7.46 55.25
N LEU A 407 -17.56 -7.69 56.25
CA LEU A 407 -18.34 -6.61 56.89
C LEU A 407 -17.45 -5.60 57.64
N LYS A 408 -16.40 -6.06 58.34
CA LYS A 408 -15.40 -5.17 58.96
C LYS A 408 -14.60 -4.39 57.90
N SER A 409 -14.28 -5.01 56.76
CA SER A 409 -13.61 -4.33 55.63
C SER A 409 -14.44 -3.18 55.07
N ILE A 410 -15.74 -3.40 54.81
CA ILE A 410 -16.64 -2.35 54.28
C ILE A 410 -16.71 -1.16 55.25
N ASN A 411 -16.92 -1.41 56.56
CA ASN A 411 -16.92 -0.36 57.58
C ASN A 411 -15.57 0.37 57.71
N LYS A 412 -14.45 -0.34 57.55
CA LYS A 412 -13.11 0.29 57.54
C LYS A 412 -12.97 1.22 56.35
N ILE A 413 -13.25 0.72 55.15
CA ILE A 413 -13.13 1.48 53.90
C ILE A 413 -14.07 2.70 53.91
N SER A 414 -15.30 2.56 54.38
CA SER A 414 -16.23 3.70 54.45
C SER A 414 -15.79 4.75 55.47
N SER A 415 -15.40 4.35 56.69
CA SER A 415 -15.25 5.28 57.83
C SER A 415 -13.82 5.72 58.17
N GLU A 416 -12.78 5.00 57.71
CA GLU A 416 -11.37 5.37 57.91
C GLU A 416 -10.69 5.86 56.62
N ILE A 417 -11.24 5.54 55.44
CA ILE A 417 -10.63 5.87 54.15
C ILE A 417 -11.51 6.87 53.38
N ILE A 418 -12.70 6.47 52.94
CA ILE A 418 -13.54 7.29 52.05
C ILE A 418 -14.05 8.55 52.76
N LEU A 419 -14.53 8.41 54.00
CA LEU A 419 -15.00 9.55 54.80
C LEU A 419 -13.89 10.60 55.05
N VAL A 420 -12.62 10.17 55.12
CA VAL A 420 -11.46 11.05 55.39
C VAL A 420 -10.89 11.65 54.11
N GLU A 421 -10.73 10.86 53.05
CA GLU A 421 -10.14 11.31 51.79
C GLU A 421 -11.14 12.07 50.91
N LEU A 422 -12.42 11.66 50.87
CA LEU A 422 -13.44 12.16 49.95
C LEU A 422 -14.61 12.90 50.64
N GLY A 423 -14.84 12.67 51.93
CA GLY A 423 -15.84 13.38 52.75
C GLY A 423 -17.18 12.64 52.95
N PRO A 424 -18.11 13.25 53.71
CA PRO A 424 -19.35 12.60 54.16
C PRO A 424 -20.24 12.02 53.04
N TRP A 425 -20.46 12.76 51.96
CA TRP A 425 -21.32 12.29 50.85
C TRP A 425 -20.77 11.03 50.19
N ALA A 426 -19.45 10.97 50.00
CA ALA A 426 -18.76 9.86 49.37
C ALA A 426 -18.89 8.56 50.19
N ALA A 427 -18.87 8.67 51.52
CA ALA A 427 -19.03 7.53 52.42
C ALA A 427 -20.46 6.97 52.38
N ASP A 428 -21.48 7.82 52.38
CA ASP A 428 -22.89 7.42 52.24
C ASP A 428 -23.16 6.75 50.88
N TYR A 429 -22.64 7.35 49.79
CA TYR A 429 -22.75 6.78 48.45
C TYR A 429 -22.09 5.39 48.37
N TYR A 430 -20.88 5.24 48.88
CA TYR A 430 -20.16 3.95 48.87
C TYR A 430 -20.95 2.84 49.58
N ILE A 431 -21.46 3.12 50.79
CA ILE A 431 -22.26 2.14 51.55
C ILE A 431 -23.54 1.79 50.77
N SER A 432 -24.25 2.80 50.24
CA SER A 432 -25.46 2.61 49.44
C SER A 432 -25.22 1.74 48.19
N ALA A 433 -24.15 2.03 47.43
CA ALA A 433 -23.80 1.30 46.22
C ALA A 433 -23.39 -0.15 46.52
N VAL A 434 -22.59 -0.39 47.56
CA VAL A 434 -22.16 -1.73 47.99
C VAL A 434 -23.37 -2.56 48.45
N VAL A 435 -24.21 -2.01 49.33
CA VAL A 435 -25.41 -2.71 49.83
C VAL A 435 -26.38 -3.02 48.69
N THR A 436 -26.65 -2.06 47.81
CA THR A 436 -27.57 -2.25 46.68
C THR A 436 -27.06 -3.29 45.68
N ARG A 437 -25.77 -3.24 45.30
CA ARG A 437 -25.14 -4.23 44.40
C ARG A 437 -25.21 -5.64 45.00
N TYR A 438 -24.86 -5.77 46.29
CA TYR A 438 -24.84 -7.05 46.97
C TYR A 438 -26.25 -7.66 47.15
N LEU A 439 -27.22 -6.87 47.63
CA LEU A 439 -28.60 -7.35 47.82
C LEU A 439 -29.29 -7.68 46.48
N LYS A 440 -28.98 -6.97 45.39
CA LYS A 440 -29.46 -7.30 44.04
C LYS A 440 -28.89 -8.65 43.58
N ALA A 441 -27.58 -8.87 43.69
CA ALA A 441 -26.93 -10.12 43.31
C ALA A 441 -27.49 -11.33 44.09
N VAL A 442 -27.67 -11.20 45.40
CA VAL A 442 -28.28 -12.26 46.24
C VAL A 442 -29.74 -12.54 45.88
N SER A 443 -30.47 -11.57 45.32
CA SER A 443 -31.89 -11.72 44.98
C SER A 443 -32.13 -12.24 43.56
N ALA A 444 -31.18 -12.08 42.63
CA ALA A 444 -31.36 -12.37 41.20
C ALA A 444 -31.18 -13.85 40.80
N LYS A 445 -30.70 -14.72 41.71
CA LYS A 445 -30.16 -16.07 41.42
C LYS A 445 -28.94 -16.12 40.49
N ASP A 446 -28.37 -14.98 40.08
CA ASP A 446 -27.12 -14.88 39.32
C ASP A 446 -25.93 -15.45 40.11
N THR A 447 -25.70 -16.75 39.93
CA THR A 447 -24.74 -17.52 40.75
C THR A 447 -23.29 -17.32 40.28
N PHE A 448 -23.09 -16.93 39.02
CA PHE A 448 -21.81 -16.74 38.33
C PHE A 448 -20.93 -15.58 38.81
N ALA A 449 -21.38 -14.76 39.77
CA ALA A 449 -20.66 -13.56 40.22
C ALA A 449 -19.98 -13.72 41.59
N ILE A 450 -20.19 -14.82 42.31
CA ILE A 450 -19.61 -15.05 43.65
C ILE A 450 -19.41 -16.57 43.86
N GLU A 451 -18.54 -17.22 43.09
CA GLU A 451 -18.51 -18.70 43.01
C GLU A 451 -18.01 -19.40 44.29
N ASP A 452 -17.13 -18.74 45.08
CA ASP A 452 -16.33 -19.39 46.15
C ASP A 452 -16.95 -19.46 47.57
N SER A 453 -18.13 -18.86 47.84
CA SER A 453 -18.70 -18.81 49.21
C SER A 453 -20.04 -19.57 49.36
N PRO A 454 -20.22 -20.39 50.42
CA PRO A 454 -21.47 -21.09 50.72
C PRO A 454 -22.71 -20.18 50.77
N ALA A 455 -23.84 -20.67 50.23
CA ALA A 455 -25.09 -19.91 50.15
C ALA A 455 -25.59 -19.36 51.51
N ALA A 456 -25.30 -20.07 52.61
CA ALA A 456 -25.65 -19.63 53.96
C ALA A 456 -24.88 -18.36 54.39
N GLU A 457 -23.58 -18.26 54.10
CA GLU A 457 -22.76 -17.07 54.41
C GLU A 457 -23.27 -15.85 53.63
N LYS A 458 -23.60 -16.06 52.34
CA LYS A 458 -24.17 -15.01 51.48
C LYS A 458 -25.45 -14.43 52.07
N LEU A 459 -26.34 -15.29 52.58
CA LEU A 459 -27.59 -14.92 53.24
C LEU A 459 -27.38 -14.26 54.61
N TYR A 460 -26.39 -14.69 55.40
CA TYR A 460 -26.04 -14.06 56.68
C TYR A 460 -25.56 -12.61 56.48
N ILE A 461 -24.68 -12.37 55.52
CA ILE A 461 -24.24 -11.00 55.16
C ILE A 461 -25.42 -10.17 54.65
N ALA A 462 -26.33 -10.76 53.86
CA ALA A 462 -27.54 -10.06 53.39
C ALA A 462 -28.52 -9.72 54.53
N LYS A 463 -28.65 -10.57 55.56
CA LYS A 463 -29.41 -10.29 56.79
C LYS A 463 -28.84 -9.06 57.51
N ALA A 464 -27.52 -8.97 57.64
CA ALA A 464 -26.85 -7.84 58.28
C ALA A 464 -27.00 -6.54 57.45
N LEU A 465 -26.67 -6.57 56.15
CA LEU A 465 -26.71 -5.36 55.31
C LEU A 465 -28.11 -4.77 55.12
N ARG A 466 -29.18 -5.56 55.28
CA ARG A 466 -30.58 -5.07 55.32
C ARG A 466 -30.93 -4.25 56.58
N GLN A 467 -30.08 -4.27 57.61
CA GLN A 467 -30.27 -3.50 58.85
C GLN A 467 -29.57 -2.12 58.79
N VAL A 468 -28.87 -1.80 57.69
CA VAL A 468 -28.15 -0.55 57.52
C VAL A 468 -29.09 0.54 57.00
N GLU A 469 -29.25 1.61 57.77
CA GLU A 469 -30.07 2.77 57.40
C GLU A 469 -29.37 3.62 56.34
N ILE A 470 -29.78 3.48 55.07
CA ILE A 470 -29.25 4.25 53.94
C ILE A 470 -30.00 5.59 53.83
N SER A 471 -29.28 6.70 54.04
CA SER A 471 -29.78 8.05 53.82
C SER A 471 -29.52 8.49 52.36
N PRO A 472 -30.54 8.85 51.56
CA PRO A 472 -30.32 9.33 50.19
C PRO A 472 -29.73 10.74 50.22
N SER A 473 -28.45 10.86 49.83
CA SER A 473 -27.70 12.11 49.84
C SER A 473 -27.60 12.72 48.43
N VAL A 474 -28.38 13.78 48.16
CA VAL A 474 -28.25 14.57 46.93
C VAL A 474 -26.94 15.36 46.97
N LEU A 475 -26.19 15.34 45.87
CA LEU A 475 -24.93 16.09 45.71
C LEU A 475 -25.26 17.56 45.34
N ALA A 476 -25.43 18.39 46.36
CA ALA A 476 -25.80 19.80 46.21
C ALA A 476 -24.66 20.74 46.65
N GLY A 477 -24.28 21.68 45.76
CA GLY A 477 -23.39 22.79 46.07
C GLY A 477 -22.00 22.38 46.53
N THR A 478 -21.78 22.44 47.85
CA THR A 478 -20.47 22.49 48.50
C THR A 478 -20.37 21.62 49.76
N ASP A 479 -21.48 21.32 50.44
CA ASP A 479 -21.48 21.19 51.91
C ASP A 479 -21.11 19.79 52.46
N LYS A 480 -20.64 18.85 51.61
CA LYS A 480 -20.45 17.42 51.99
C LYS A 480 -19.27 16.70 51.32
N ILE A 481 -18.30 17.44 50.78
CA ILE A 481 -17.02 16.91 50.25
C ILE A 481 -15.87 17.30 51.17
N SER A 482 -14.73 16.60 51.09
CA SER A 482 -13.55 16.95 51.89
C SER A 482 -12.81 18.17 51.34
N ASN A 483 -12.07 18.89 52.20
CA ASN A 483 -11.13 19.95 51.81
C ASN A 483 -10.14 19.48 50.72
N LYS A 484 -9.81 18.19 50.70
CA LYS A 484 -8.90 17.57 49.73
C LYS A 484 -9.54 17.43 48.34
N VAL A 485 -10.84 17.12 48.28
CA VAL A 485 -11.62 17.09 47.03
C VAL A 485 -11.92 18.49 46.53
N GLU A 486 -12.13 19.47 47.42
CA GLU A 486 -12.24 20.89 47.04
C GLU A 486 -10.97 21.36 46.30
N LYS A 487 -9.78 21.14 46.85
CA LYS A 487 -8.51 21.48 46.18
C LYS A 487 -8.24 20.68 44.89
N LEU A 488 -8.79 19.46 44.78
CA LEU A 488 -8.80 18.74 43.50
C LEU A 488 -9.73 19.39 42.47
N LEU A 489 -10.91 19.86 42.88
CA LEU A 489 -11.87 20.53 42.01
C LEU A 489 -11.35 21.89 41.52
N GLU A 490 -10.70 22.68 42.37
CA GLU A 490 -10.02 23.93 41.96
C GLU A 490 -9.04 23.70 40.79
N VAL A 491 -8.23 22.63 40.88
CA VAL A 491 -7.28 22.24 39.83
C VAL A 491 -8.00 21.78 38.56
N ILE A 492 -9.04 20.96 38.70
CA ILE A 492 -9.79 20.37 37.57
C ILE A 492 -10.54 21.45 36.78
N VAL A 493 -11.21 22.39 37.46
CA VAL A 493 -12.04 23.44 36.84
C VAL A 493 -11.21 24.47 36.05
N GLN A 494 -9.90 24.59 36.34
CA GLN A 494 -8.97 25.42 35.58
C GLN A 494 -8.55 24.83 34.21
N GLN A 495 -8.82 23.55 33.95
CA GLN A 495 -8.43 22.90 32.69
C GLN A 495 -9.44 23.16 31.57
N LYS A 496 -8.97 23.19 30.31
CA LYS A 496 -9.79 23.36 29.11
C LYS A 496 -9.60 22.18 28.14
N PRO A 497 -10.66 21.59 27.59
CA PRO A 497 -10.55 20.61 26.50
C PRO A 497 -9.93 21.21 25.22
N PRO A 498 -9.21 20.42 24.40
CA PRO A 498 -8.84 19.02 24.64
C PRO A 498 -7.63 18.89 25.58
N PHE A 499 -7.72 18.01 26.57
CA PHE A 499 -6.60 17.65 27.44
C PHE A 499 -6.63 16.15 27.75
N SER A 500 -5.59 15.66 28.43
CA SER A 500 -5.50 14.30 28.95
C SER A 500 -4.81 14.31 30.30
N SER A 501 -5.42 13.68 31.30
CA SER A 501 -4.96 13.74 32.69
C SER A 501 -5.15 12.43 33.44
N ILE A 502 -4.20 12.10 34.33
CA ILE A 502 -4.28 10.93 35.21
C ILE A 502 -4.29 11.37 36.68
N ILE A 503 -5.24 10.84 37.46
CA ILE A 503 -5.37 11.09 38.89
C ILE A 503 -4.97 9.80 39.64
N PHE A 504 -3.82 9.82 40.31
CA PHE A 504 -3.30 8.71 41.09
C PHE A 504 -3.81 8.75 42.54
N VAL A 505 -4.64 7.76 42.90
CA VAL A 505 -5.13 7.50 44.26
C VAL A 505 -4.54 6.19 44.80
N GLN A 506 -4.61 5.96 46.12
CA GLN A 506 -4.08 4.73 46.72
C GLN A 506 -5.03 3.53 46.60
N GLU A 507 -6.31 3.72 46.89
CA GLU A 507 -7.26 2.62 47.17
C GLU A 507 -8.30 2.44 46.05
N ARG A 508 -8.63 1.17 45.73
CA ARG A 508 -9.58 0.85 44.63
C ARG A 508 -10.99 1.43 44.86
N ALA A 509 -11.46 1.47 46.11
CA ALA A 509 -12.75 2.05 46.44
C ALA A 509 -12.76 3.58 46.28
N THR A 510 -11.63 4.25 46.52
CA THR A 510 -11.46 5.68 46.24
C THR A 510 -11.54 5.95 44.74
N VAL A 511 -11.02 5.07 43.86
CA VAL A 511 -11.15 5.20 42.39
C VAL A 511 -12.61 5.27 41.97
N SER A 512 -13.43 4.29 42.35
CA SER A 512 -14.84 4.22 41.91
C SER A 512 -15.69 5.37 42.46
N VAL A 513 -15.49 5.72 43.73
CA VAL A 513 -16.28 6.77 44.41
C VAL A 513 -15.88 8.16 43.95
N LEU A 514 -14.58 8.46 43.79
CA LEU A 514 -14.12 9.74 43.24
C LEU A 514 -14.54 9.90 41.76
N ALA A 515 -14.54 8.82 40.98
CA ALA A 515 -15.05 8.86 39.60
C ALA A 515 -16.56 9.16 39.57
N HIS A 516 -17.35 8.53 40.44
CA HIS A 516 -18.78 8.80 40.51
C HIS A 516 -19.05 10.23 40.99
N LEU A 517 -18.31 10.72 41.99
CA LEU A 517 -18.35 12.10 42.48
C LEU A 517 -18.08 13.08 41.33
N LEU A 518 -16.92 13.01 40.69
CA LEU A 518 -16.52 13.95 39.63
C LEU A 518 -17.43 13.84 38.39
N SER A 519 -18.04 12.69 38.12
CA SER A 519 -19.00 12.53 37.00
C SER A 519 -20.38 13.14 37.28
N HIS A 520 -20.74 13.40 38.54
CA HIS A 520 -22.04 13.95 38.92
C HIS A 520 -21.97 15.36 39.52
N HIS A 521 -20.77 15.81 39.92
CA HIS A 521 -20.57 17.10 40.54
C HIS A 521 -20.85 18.28 39.58
N PRO A 522 -21.59 19.33 40.00
CA PRO A 522 -22.05 20.39 39.09
C PRO A 522 -20.96 21.10 38.29
N LEU A 523 -19.76 21.24 38.85
CA LEU A 523 -18.64 21.95 38.20
C LEU A 523 -17.95 21.13 37.09
N THR A 524 -18.21 19.82 37.00
CA THR A 524 -17.41 18.88 36.17
C THR A 524 -18.25 17.98 35.26
N LYS A 525 -19.47 17.62 35.68
CA LYS A 525 -20.40 16.69 34.99
C LYS A 525 -20.58 16.94 33.49
N GLU A 526 -20.66 18.20 33.07
CA GLU A 526 -20.91 18.59 31.68
C GLU A 526 -19.63 19.02 30.93
N ARG A 527 -18.49 19.10 31.64
CA ARG A 527 -17.22 19.60 31.09
C ARG A 527 -16.22 18.50 30.77
N PHE A 528 -16.26 17.38 31.51
CA PHE A 528 -15.19 16.39 31.51
C PHE A 528 -15.71 14.94 31.56
N LYS A 529 -15.12 14.06 30.75
CA LYS A 529 -15.38 12.62 30.73
C LYS A 529 -14.34 11.90 31.57
N ILE A 530 -14.82 11.04 32.47
CA ILE A 530 -14.00 10.42 33.53
C ILE A 530 -14.02 8.90 33.40
N GLY A 531 -12.84 8.28 33.38
CA GLY A 531 -12.64 6.84 33.39
C GLY A 531 -11.99 6.33 34.67
N THR A 532 -12.03 5.01 34.89
CA THR A 532 -11.39 4.34 36.03
C THR A 532 -10.46 3.20 35.60
N MET A 533 -9.37 2.99 36.35
CA MET A 533 -8.45 1.87 36.14
C MET A 533 -7.95 1.32 37.49
N VAL A 534 -8.00 0.00 37.69
CA VAL A 534 -7.49 -0.66 38.91
C VAL A 534 -6.72 -1.94 38.55
N GLY A 535 -6.08 -2.56 39.53
CA GLY A 535 -5.22 -3.72 39.32
C GLY A 535 -5.99 -5.03 39.35
N THR A 536 -5.98 -5.77 38.24
CA THR A 536 -6.57 -7.10 38.11
C THR A 536 -5.73 -8.17 38.81
N SER A 537 -5.92 -8.30 40.12
CA SER A 537 -5.26 -9.33 40.96
C SER A 537 -5.88 -10.72 40.76
N SER A 538 -5.65 -11.32 39.59
CA SER A 538 -6.28 -12.56 39.11
C SER A 538 -5.76 -13.84 39.80
N ASN A 539 -5.95 -13.97 41.11
CA ASN A 539 -5.88 -15.25 41.79
C ASN A 539 -7.27 -15.89 41.77
N ARG A 540 -7.45 -17.01 41.04
CA ARG A 540 -8.72 -17.77 41.01
C ARG A 540 -9.23 -18.22 42.39
N ASN A 541 -8.34 -18.28 43.39
CA ASN A 541 -8.63 -18.71 44.75
C ASN A 541 -8.65 -17.53 45.75
N ARG A 542 -8.92 -16.30 45.29
CA ARG A 542 -9.18 -15.14 46.15
C ARG A 542 -10.59 -14.62 45.88
N THR A 543 -11.46 -14.84 46.84
CA THR A 543 -12.83 -14.32 46.88
C THR A 543 -12.88 -12.82 46.62
N ASP A 544 -13.79 -12.41 45.74
CA ASP A 544 -14.11 -10.99 45.52
C ASP A 544 -14.47 -10.31 46.84
N GLN A 545 -13.94 -9.12 47.07
CA GLN A 545 -14.30 -8.34 48.24
C GLN A 545 -15.63 -7.64 47.99
N ILE A 546 -16.55 -7.74 48.96
CA ILE A 546 -17.92 -7.24 48.80
C ILE A 546 -17.97 -5.71 48.60
N GLY A 547 -16.91 -4.99 49.03
CA GLY A 547 -16.72 -3.56 48.77
C GLY A 547 -16.19 -3.18 47.38
N GLU A 548 -15.88 -4.14 46.50
CA GLU A 548 -15.31 -3.84 45.18
C GLU A 548 -16.39 -3.43 44.15
N LEU A 549 -16.52 -2.11 43.97
CA LEU A 549 -17.53 -1.50 43.09
C LEU A 549 -17.13 -1.45 41.60
N VAL A 550 -15.87 -1.71 41.25
CA VAL A 550 -15.40 -1.61 39.86
C VAL A 550 -15.85 -2.84 39.06
N ASP A 551 -16.16 -2.67 37.77
CA ASP A 551 -16.31 -3.78 36.82
C ASP A 551 -14.98 -4.02 36.11
N ILE A 552 -14.52 -5.27 36.08
CA ILE A 552 -13.27 -5.67 35.41
C ILE A 552 -13.43 -5.65 33.88
N LYS A 553 -14.62 -5.92 33.34
CA LYS A 553 -14.86 -5.98 31.89
C LYS A 553 -14.70 -4.60 31.24
N GLN A 554 -15.24 -3.55 31.88
CA GLN A 554 -15.24 -2.17 31.36
C GLN A 554 -13.86 -1.49 31.35
N GLN A 555 -12.85 -2.06 32.02
CA GLN A 555 -11.51 -1.45 32.11
C GLN A 555 -10.76 -1.43 30.76
N LYS A 556 -10.95 -2.45 29.91
CA LYS A 556 -10.33 -2.48 28.57
C LYS A 556 -10.86 -1.35 27.69
N ASP A 557 -12.17 -1.16 27.68
CA ASP A 557 -12.86 -0.13 26.90
C ASP A 557 -12.56 1.28 27.43
N THR A 558 -12.36 1.41 28.74
CA THR A 558 -11.91 2.66 29.37
C THR A 558 -10.49 3.03 28.91
N LEU A 559 -9.56 2.07 28.86
CA LEU A 559 -8.18 2.33 28.43
C LEU A 559 -8.10 2.71 26.95
N SER A 560 -8.85 2.03 26.07
CA SER A 560 -8.93 2.39 24.65
C SER A 560 -9.67 3.73 24.43
N GLY A 561 -10.68 4.03 25.25
CA GLY A 561 -11.33 5.34 25.32
C GLY A 561 -10.36 6.47 25.68
N PHE A 562 -9.46 6.26 26.65
CA PHE A 562 -8.43 7.24 27.02
C PHE A 562 -7.36 7.40 25.93
N LYS A 563 -6.87 6.30 25.33
CA LYS A 563 -5.92 6.37 24.20
C LYS A 563 -6.51 7.14 23.01
N SER A 564 -7.78 6.90 22.68
CA SER A 564 -8.50 7.59 21.58
C SER A 564 -9.03 8.99 21.92
N GLY A 565 -8.75 9.52 23.13
CA GLY A 565 -9.21 10.86 23.52
C GLY A 565 -10.72 11.01 23.75
N LYS A 566 -11.43 9.90 23.95
CA LYS A 566 -12.86 9.89 24.33
C LYS A 566 -13.06 10.11 25.84
N ILE A 567 -11.99 10.07 26.63
CA ILE A 567 -11.95 10.26 28.09
C ILE A 567 -10.83 11.26 28.41
N ASP A 568 -11.13 12.26 29.24
CA ASP A 568 -10.20 13.37 29.53
C ASP A 568 -9.45 13.15 30.86
N PHE A 569 -10.13 12.64 31.89
CA PHE A 569 -9.53 12.24 33.17
C PHE A 569 -9.59 10.73 33.37
N LEU A 570 -8.46 10.10 33.70
CA LEU A 570 -8.37 8.69 34.08
C LEU A 570 -7.94 8.56 35.55
N ILE A 571 -8.84 8.07 36.40
CA ILE A 571 -8.58 7.89 37.83
C ILE A 571 -8.06 6.47 38.05
N ALA A 572 -6.89 6.35 38.67
CA ALA A 572 -6.18 5.08 38.76
C ALA A 572 -5.47 4.86 40.09
N THR A 573 -5.26 3.59 40.45
CA THR A 573 -4.22 3.23 41.43
C THR A 573 -2.83 3.26 40.78
N ASN A 574 -1.80 2.82 41.51
CA ASN A 574 -0.42 2.64 41.03
C ASN A 574 -0.26 1.75 39.76
N VAL A 575 -1.33 1.16 39.24
CA VAL A 575 -1.34 0.26 38.08
C VAL A 575 -0.99 0.97 36.77
N LEU A 576 -1.14 2.30 36.70
CA LEU A 576 -0.67 3.13 35.58
C LEU A 576 0.72 3.76 35.82
N GLU A 577 1.41 3.41 36.91
CA GLU A 577 2.82 3.82 37.10
C GLU A 577 3.72 3.05 36.13
N GLU A 578 3.59 1.73 36.08
CA GLU A 578 4.45 0.82 35.31
C GLU A 578 3.74 0.09 34.17
N GLY A 579 4.48 -0.25 33.11
CA GLY A 579 4.15 -1.34 32.17
C GLY A 579 2.88 -1.26 31.32
N ILE A 580 2.04 -0.23 31.47
CA ILE A 580 0.88 0.03 30.61
C ILE A 580 1.15 1.29 29.79
N ASP A 581 1.11 1.20 28.46
CA ASP A 581 1.11 2.39 27.60
C ASP A 581 -0.19 3.20 27.73
N VAL A 582 -0.02 4.52 27.85
CA VAL A 582 -1.09 5.51 27.93
C VAL A 582 -0.68 6.76 27.17
N ARG A 583 -1.69 7.47 26.64
CA ARG A 583 -1.53 8.78 25.98
C ARG A 583 -0.65 9.69 26.85
N ALA A 584 0.26 10.42 26.19
CA ALA A 584 1.03 11.49 26.84
C ALA A 584 0.06 12.47 27.51
N CYS A 585 0.20 12.72 28.82
CA CYS A 585 -0.74 13.56 29.56
C CYS A 585 -0.25 15.02 29.64
N ASN A 586 -1.21 15.94 29.67
CA ASN A 586 -1.01 17.36 29.97
C ASN A 586 -0.84 17.57 31.48
N LEU A 587 -1.54 16.76 32.29
CA LEU A 587 -1.58 16.89 33.73
C LEU A 587 -1.49 15.51 34.39
N VAL A 588 -0.74 15.39 35.48
CA VAL A 588 -0.78 14.23 36.37
C VAL A 588 -0.98 14.73 37.78
N ILE A 589 -1.97 14.19 38.49
CA ILE A 589 -2.32 14.59 39.85
C ILE A 589 -2.05 13.42 40.80
N CYS A 590 -1.11 13.58 41.72
CA CYS A 590 -0.91 12.69 42.86
C CYS A 590 -1.86 13.11 43.99
N PHE A 591 -3.09 12.56 43.96
CA PHE A 591 -4.06 12.74 45.04
C PHE A 591 -3.63 11.97 46.31
N SER A 592 -3.01 10.80 46.13
CA SER A 592 -2.28 10.10 47.19
C SER A 592 -0.77 10.21 46.94
N LYS A 593 0.01 10.52 47.97
CA LYS A 593 1.47 10.72 47.91
C LYS A 593 2.18 9.49 47.31
N PRO A 594 3.18 9.65 46.41
CA PRO A 594 3.96 8.52 45.90
C PRO A 594 4.65 7.75 47.03
N ALA A 595 4.63 6.42 46.97
CA ALA A 595 5.17 5.57 48.04
C ALA A 595 6.71 5.62 48.14
N ASN A 596 7.40 5.95 47.03
CA ASN A 596 8.85 6.01 46.93
C ASN A 596 9.27 6.85 45.69
N LEU A 597 10.58 7.03 45.51
CA LEU A 597 11.16 7.76 44.37
C LEU A 597 10.76 7.18 43.00
N LYS A 598 10.71 5.84 42.91
CA LYS A 598 10.37 5.10 41.70
C LYS A 598 8.99 5.50 41.18
N SER A 599 7.98 5.39 42.04
CA SER A 599 6.61 5.83 41.78
C SER A 599 6.53 7.32 41.42
N PHE A 600 7.26 8.19 42.12
CA PHE A 600 7.27 9.63 41.79
C PHE A 600 7.74 9.89 40.35
N ILE A 601 8.87 9.28 39.94
CA ILE A 601 9.41 9.50 38.60
C ILE A 601 8.55 8.83 37.52
N GLN A 602 8.01 7.65 37.77
CA GLN A 602 7.12 6.97 36.84
C GLN A 602 5.83 7.76 36.59
N ARG A 603 5.23 8.34 37.65
CA ARG A 603 4.11 9.28 37.52
C ARG A 603 4.50 10.54 36.77
N ARG A 604 5.68 11.13 37.06
CA ARG A 604 6.26 12.26 36.31
C ARG A 604 6.36 11.93 34.82
N GLY A 605 6.81 10.72 34.48
CA GLY A 605 6.94 10.20 33.12
C GLY A 605 5.65 10.05 32.32
N ARG A 606 4.47 10.17 32.96
CA ARG A 606 3.17 10.20 32.25
C ARG A 606 2.79 11.62 31.82
N ALA A 607 3.20 12.64 32.57
CA ALA A 607 3.10 14.05 32.18
C ALA A 607 4.25 14.39 31.20
N ARG A 608 4.00 14.17 29.90
CA ARG A 608 5.01 14.25 28.83
C ARG A 608 4.55 15.00 27.58
N GLN A 609 3.42 15.71 27.64
CA GLN A 609 3.08 16.71 26.61
C GLN A 609 3.87 18.01 26.81
N GLN A 610 3.80 18.91 25.84
CA GLN A 610 4.29 20.29 25.99
C GLN A 610 3.55 20.99 27.14
N ASP A 611 4.29 21.82 27.89
CA ASP A 611 3.82 22.59 29.05
C ASP A 611 3.07 21.77 30.13
N SER A 612 3.36 20.47 30.18
CA SER A 612 2.70 19.52 31.07
C SER A 612 3.07 19.75 32.53
N LYS A 613 2.19 19.31 33.45
CA LYS A 613 2.28 19.61 34.88
C LYS A 613 2.15 18.34 35.71
N LEU A 614 2.94 18.25 36.78
CA LEU A 614 2.81 17.24 37.83
C LEU A 614 2.38 17.95 39.12
N ILE A 615 1.20 17.63 39.63
CA ILE A 615 0.63 18.21 40.84
C ILE A 615 0.66 17.17 41.97
N LEU A 616 1.18 17.55 43.13
CA LEU A 616 1.15 16.77 44.37
C LEU A 616 0.22 17.43 45.39
N LEU A 617 -0.77 16.69 45.91
CA LEU A 617 -1.54 17.10 47.07
C LEU A 617 -0.86 16.58 48.34
N ASP A 618 -0.53 17.47 49.29
CA ASP A 618 0.06 17.10 50.58
C ASP A 618 -0.62 17.86 51.74
N ALA A 619 -0.67 17.23 52.92
CA ALA A 619 -1.33 17.77 54.11
C ALA A 619 -0.35 18.50 55.05
N SER A 620 0.96 18.43 54.79
CA SER A 620 2.00 19.01 55.66
C SER A 620 3.29 19.30 54.90
N GLY A 621 3.93 20.46 55.15
CA GLY A 621 5.10 20.91 54.40
C GLY A 621 6.41 20.14 54.67
N ASP A 622 6.59 19.63 55.89
CA ASP A 622 7.90 19.23 56.42
C ASP A 622 8.54 18.00 55.76
N LYS A 623 7.77 17.23 54.98
CA LYS A 623 8.24 16.00 54.29
C LYS A 623 8.31 16.16 52.76
N VAL A 624 8.56 17.38 52.29
CA VAL A 624 8.73 17.71 50.86
C VAL A 624 10.16 18.17 50.52
N THR A 625 10.91 18.69 51.50
CA THR A 625 12.33 19.06 51.42
C THR A 625 13.20 17.98 50.77
N ASN A 626 13.10 16.75 51.29
CA ASN A 626 13.88 15.58 50.88
C ASN A 626 13.79 15.26 49.36
N TRP A 627 12.69 15.65 48.68
CA TRP A 627 12.56 15.47 47.22
C TRP A 627 13.27 16.57 46.42
N ARG A 628 13.24 17.83 46.91
CA ARG A 628 13.96 18.96 46.29
C ARG A 628 15.47 18.83 46.48
N GLU A 629 15.92 18.28 47.61
CA GLU A 629 17.32 17.99 47.85
C GLU A 629 17.86 16.88 46.93
N LEU A 630 17.04 15.84 46.66
CA LEU A 630 17.42 14.81 45.69
C LEU A 630 17.53 15.38 44.26
N GLU A 631 16.62 16.27 43.87
CA GLU A 631 16.65 16.94 42.56
C GLU A 631 17.84 17.91 42.44
N ARG A 632 18.25 18.58 43.53
CA ARG A 632 19.50 19.36 43.59
C ARG A 632 20.74 18.48 43.42
N ASN A 633 20.84 17.38 44.16
CA ASN A 633 22.01 16.49 44.09
C ASN A 633 22.19 15.89 42.68
N MET A 634 21.09 15.56 41.98
CA MET A 634 21.16 15.14 40.57
C MET A 634 21.65 16.24 39.63
N ARG A 635 21.31 17.50 39.89
CA ARG A 635 21.70 18.66 39.08
C ARG A 635 23.20 18.94 39.20
N GLU A 636 23.74 18.86 40.41
CA GLU A 636 25.17 19.02 40.69
C GLU A 636 26.04 17.93 40.03
N GLU A 637 25.48 16.72 39.85
CA GLU A 637 26.15 15.64 39.10
C GLU A 637 26.23 15.94 37.59
N TYR A 638 25.18 16.52 36.99
CA TYR A 638 25.20 16.97 35.58
C TYR A 638 26.14 18.17 35.35
N GLU A 639 26.26 19.09 36.31
CA GLU A 639 27.20 20.23 36.22
C GLU A 639 28.68 19.80 36.29
N LYS A 640 28.95 18.59 36.79
CA LYS A 640 30.27 17.96 36.74
C LYS A 640 30.58 17.43 35.34
N GLU A 641 29.60 16.81 34.69
CA GLU A 641 29.71 16.25 33.32
C GLU A 641 29.88 17.35 32.25
N MET A 642 29.27 18.53 32.44
CA MET A 642 29.51 19.72 31.61
C MET A 642 30.97 20.21 31.60
N ARG A 643 31.79 19.82 32.57
CA ARG A 643 33.23 20.17 32.60
C ARG A 643 34.06 19.24 31.70
N GLU A 644 33.63 17.99 31.52
CA GLU A 644 34.26 17.05 30.58
C GLU A 644 34.06 17.54 29.13
N LEU A 645 32.86 18.03 28.79
CA LEU A 645 32.55 18.63 27.49
C LEU A 645 33.41 19.87 27.17
N LYS A 646 33.69 20.73 28.15
CA LYS A 646 34.63 21.85 27.96
C LYS A 646 36.05 21.36 27.63
N HIS A 647 36.52 20.32 28.33
CA HIS A 647 37.86 19.78 28.10
C HIS A 647 38.00 19.16 26.69
N ILE A 648 36.94 18.52 26.17
CA ILE A 648 36.90 18.01 24.79
C ILE A 648 36.97 19.18 23.78
N TYR A 649 36.18 20.24 23.98
CA TYR A 649 36.21 21.42 23.12
C TYR A 649 37.58 22.14 23.10
N GLU A 650 38.28 22.16 24.24
CA GLU A 650 39.66 22.65 24.35
C GLU A 650 40.67 21.76 23.61
N ILE A 651 40.40 20.47 23.44
CA ILE A 651 41.23 19.55 22.64
C ILE A 651 40.95 19.72 21.14
N GLU A 652 39.68 19.90 20.72
CA GLU A 652 39.34 20.16 19.31
C GLU A 652 40.03 21.42 18.77
N ILE A 653 40.06 22.51 19.55
CA ILE A 653 40.75 23.76 19.19
C ILE A 653 42.27 23.58 19.03
N ALA A 654 42.87 22.59 19.72
CA ALA A 654 44.29 22.28 19.60
C ALA A 654 44.59 21.31 18.42
N ASP A 655 43.65 20.44 18.06
CA ASP A 655 43.76 19.50 16.94
C ASP A 655 43.56 20.23 15.58
N GLU A 656 42.70 21.25 15.53
CA GLU A 656 42.53 22.17 14.38
C GLU A 656 43.72 23.13 14.17
N GLN A 657 44.82 22.98 14.91
CA GLN A 657 46.10 23.67 14.68
C GLN A 657 47.21 22.73 14.13
N SER A 658 46.85 21.53 13.67
CA SER A 658 47.79 20.57 13.07
C SER A 658 47.96 20.77 11.56
N GLU A 659 49.21 20.71 11.08
CA GLU A 659 49.61 21.03 9.70
C GLU A 659 49.34 19.85 8.72
N ASP A 660 48.14 19.80 8.12
CA ASP A 660 47.82 18.86 7.03
C ASP A 660 47.13 19.59 5.86
N ASP A 661 47.91 20.32 5.07
CA ASP A 661 47.48 21.09 3.88
C ASP A 661 47.04 20.20 2.69
N ARG A 662 46.41 19.04 2.94
CA ARG A 662 45.97 18.11 1.88
C ARG A 662 44.78 18.68 1.09
N VAL A 663 45.04 18.86 -0.20
CA VAL A 663 44.10 19.44 -1.16
C VAL A 663 44.00 18.54 -2.41
N LEU A 664 42.78 18.20 -2.81
CA LEU A 664 42.48 17.69 -4.15
C LEU A 664 42.21 18.89 -5.06
N ARG A 665 42.85 18.94 -6.23
CA ARG A 665 42.63 19.98 -7.23
C ARG A 665 42.47 19.38 -8.62
N VAL A 666 41.45 19.81 -9.36
CA VAL A 666 41.15 19.35 -10.72
C VAL A 666 41.72 20.35 -11.73
N GLU A 667 42.57 19.89 -12.65
CA GLU A 667 43.28 20.78 -13.58
C GLU A 667 42.39 21.36 -14.69
N SER A 668 41.33 20.64 -15.10
CA SER A 668 40.41 21.05 -16.18
C SER A 668 39.48 22.21 -15.80
N THR A 669 39.08 22.29 -14.53
CA THR A 669 38.10 23.26 -14.00
C THR A 669 38.71 24.23 -12.99
N GLY A 670 39.84 23.86 -12.38
CA GLY A 670 40.41 24.55 -11.22
C GLY A 670 39.70 24.24 -9.90
N ALA A 671 38.70 23.34 -9.88
CA ALA A 671 37.95 22.98 -8.68
C ALA A 671 38.85 22.39 -7.59
N GLN A 672 38.49 22.63 -6.32
CA GLN A 672 39.33 22.32 -5.17
C GLN A 672 38.49 21.72 -4.01
N LEU A 673 39.04 20.72 -3.34
CA LEU A 673 38.52 20.17 -2.09
C LEU A 673 39.67 20.05 -1.06
N ASP A 674 39.37 20.36 0.19
CA ASP A 674 40.26 20.24 1.35
C ASP A 674 39.61 19.40 2.46
N LEU A 675 40.32 19.13 3.54
CA LEU A 675 39.83 18.31 4.66
C LEU A 675 38.56 18.90 5.32
N ASP A 676 38.47 20.22 5.44
CA ASP A 676 37.32 20.89 6.08
C ASP A 676 36.06 20.83 5.21
N SER A 677 36.19 21.04 3.90
CA SER A 677 35.09 21.00 2.94
C SER A 677 34.66 19.58 2.57
N ALA A 678 35.56 18.59 2.63
CA ALA A 678 35.28 17.21 2.24
C ALA A 678 34.07 16.58 2.97
N LEU A 679 33.94 16.81 4.28
CA LEU A 679 32.83 16.27 5.07
C LEU A 679 31.48 16.81 4.57
N ALA A 680 31.39 18.12 4.32
CA ALA A 680 30.17 18.74 3.81
C ALA A 680 29.82 18.28 2.38
N HIS A 681 30.81 18.14 1.51
CA HIS A 681 30.61 17.64 0.15
C HIS A 681 30.17 16.18 0.13
N LEU A 682 30.68 15.34 1.05
CA LEU A 682 30.25 13.94 1.17
C LEU A 682 28.80 13.82 1.68
N TYR A 683 28.39 14.64 2.66
CA TYR A 683 26.98 14.74 3.07
C TYR A 683 26.08 15.19 1.91
N HIS A 684 26.51 16.19 1.12
CA HIS A 684 25.76 16.64 -0.06
C HIS A 684 25.65 15.54 -1.12
N PHE A 685 26.75 14.83 -1.44
CA PHE A 685 26.73 13.70 -2.36
C PHE A 685 25.72 12.64 -1.96
N CYS A 686 25.77 12.19 -0.70
CA CYS A 686 24.88 11.11 -0.29
C CYS A 686 23.40 11.55 -0.24
N ALA A 687 23.12 12.83 0.08
CA ALA A 687 21.76 13.39 0.03
C ALA A 687 21.17 13.46 -1.39
N VAL A 688 22.00 13.43 -2.45
CA VAL A 688 21.56 13.44 -3.85
C VAL A 688 21.26 12.03 -4.40
N LEU A 689 21.67 10.96 -3.70
CA LEU A 689 21.59 9.58 -4.22
C LEU A 689 20.16 9.04 -4.46
N THR A 690 19.15 9.47 -3.71
CA THR A 690 17.73 9.15 -4.02
C THR A 690 16.79 10.26 -3.54
N THR A 691 15.73 10.51 -4.31
CA THR A 691 14.59 11.37 -3.91
C THR A 691 13.50 10.63 -3.12
N LYS A 692 13.78 9.41 -2.62
CA LYS A 692 12.83 8.65 -1.81
C LYS A 692 12.89 9.15 -0.37
N ASP A 693 11.76 9.66 0.13
CA ASP A 693 11.55 9.82 1.57
C ASP A 693 11.79 8.48 2.31
N PHE A 694 12.05 8.56 3.61
CA PHE A 694 12.23 7.42 4.54
C PHE A 694 13.53 6.60 4.42
N VAL A 695 14.51 6.98 3.58
CA VAL A 695 15.86 6.37 3.58
C VAL A 695 16.88 7.35 4.17
N ASP A 696 17.58 6.95 5.23
CA ASP A 696 18.71 7.72 5.75
C ASP A 696 19.96 7.43 4.90
N LEU A 697 20.29 8.40 4.03
CA LEU A 697 21.44 8.33 3.13
C LEU A 697 22.71 8.95 3.74
N ARG A 698 22.74 9.31 5.03
CA ARG A 698 23.93 9.96 5.60
C ARG A 698 25.13 8.99 5.64
N PRO A 699 26.36 9.44 5.33
CA PRO A 699 27.57 8.67 5.59
C PRO A 699 27.70 8.38 7.10
N ASP A 700 27.94 7.12 7.43
CA ASP A 700 28.17 6.63 8.79
C ASP A 700 29.67 6.62 9.12
N PHE A 701 30.04 6.87 10.37
CA PHE A 701 31.44 7.03 10.79
C PHE A 701 31.75 6.19 12.04
N ILE A 702 32.51 5.12 11.86
CA ILE A 702 32.97 4.24 12.94
C ILE A 702 34.34 4.69 13.42
N TYR A 703 34.45 5.09 14.68
CA TYR A 703 35.72 5.49 15.29
C TYR A 703 36.46 4.31 15.94
N SER A 704 37.78 4.34 15.88
CA SER A 704 38.65 3.33 16.49
C SER A 704 39.87 3.98 17.14
N SER A 705 40.16 3.59 18.37
CA SER A 705 41.33 4.05 19.13
C SER A 705 42.07 2.84 19.71
N SER A 706 43.41 2.89 19.67
CA SER A 706 44.24 1.83 20.26
C SER A 706 44.24 1.97 21.78
N LEU A 707 44.21 0.86 22.53
CA LEU A 707 44.18 0.88 24.00
C LEU A 707 45.35 1.71 24.56
N GLY A 708 45.03 2.82 25.23
CA GLY A 708 46.01 3.75 25.81
C GLY A 708 46.55 4.84 24.88
N SER A 709 46.15 4.86 23.60
CA SER A 709 46.45 5.96 22.67
C SER A 709 45.50 7.15 22.90
N LYS A 710 46.01 8.38 22.71
CA LYS A 710 45.18 9.58 22.57
C LYS A 710 44.65 9.80 21.14
N TYR A 711 45.13 9.02 20.17
CA TYR A 711 44.81 9.19 18.75
C TYR A 711 43.71 8.23 18.30
N VAL A 712 42.79 8.76 17.50
CA VAL A 712 41.60 8.11 16.94
C VAL A 712 41.71 8.04 15.42
N ARG A 713 41.20 6.96 14.82
CA ARG A 713 40.94 6.84 13.37
C ARG A 713 39.45 6.72 13.12
N ALA A 714 38.97 7.27 12.01
CA ALA A 714 37.59 7.11 11.57
C ALA A 714 37.51 6.21 10.34
N LYS A 715 36.39 5.51 10.22
CA LYS A 715 36.05 4.66 9.07
C LYS A 715 34.68 5.07 8.58
N VAL A 716 34.63 5.64 7.38
CA VAL A 716 33.38 6.08 6.76
C VAL A 716 32.76 4.96 5.94
N ILE A 717 31.44 4.80 6.10
CA ILE A 717 30.61 3.85 5.35
C ILE A 717 29.54 4.64 4.62
N LEU A 718 29.52 4.54 3.29
CA LEU A 718 28.54 5.18 2.43
C LEU A 718 27.27 4.32 2.30
N PRO A 719 26.13 4.89 1.86
CA PRO A 719 24.87 4.17 1.73
C PRO A 719 24.96 2.90 0.87
N GLY A 720 24.06 1.96 1.13
CA GLY A 720 23.96 0.68 0.41
C GLY A 720 23.69 0.80 -1.10
N SER A 721 23.33 1.99 -1.58
CA SER A 721 23.16 2.34 -3.00
C SER A 721 24.48 2.60 -3.73
N VAL A 722 25.59 2.88 -3.02
CA VAL A 722 26.93 3.07 -3.61
C VAL A 722 27.59 1.69 -3.82
N SER A 723 28.32 1.51 -4.92
CA SER A 723 29.04 0.26 -5.23
C SER A 723 29.94 -0.20 -4.08
N GLN A 724 30.00 -1.51 -3.84
CA GLN A 724 30.71 -2.11 -2.69
C GLN A 724 32.22 -1.76 -2.67
N SER A 725 32.82 -1.54 -3.85
CA SER A 725 34.22 -1.13 -4.04
C SER A 725 34.53 0.29 -3.53
N LEU A 726 33.53 1.17 -3.48
CA LEU A 726 33.65 2.59 -3.09
C LEU A 726 32.92 2.90 -1.77
N ARG A 727 32.33 1.88 -1.12
CA ARG A 727 31.43 2.09 0.02
C ARG A 727 32.15 2.33 1.34
N VAL A 728 33.43 1.95 1.48
CA VAL A 728 34.11 1.89 2.78
C VAL A 728 35.54 2.44 2.67
N HIS A 729 35.82 3.52 3.41
CA HIS A 729 37.13 4.18 3.44
C HIS A 729 37.55 4.50 4.88
N GLU A 730 38.85 4.64 5.13
CA GLU A 730 39.42 4.87 6.47
C GLU A 730 40.32 6.12 6.45
N SER A 731 40.37 6.83 7.58
CA SER A 731 41.23 8.00 7.77
C SER A 731 42.70 7.61 7.57
N ARG A 732 43.41 8.36 6.72
CA ARG A 732 44.82 8.12 6.41
C ARG A 732 45.72 8.36 7.63
N GLY A 733 45.39 9.38 8.42
CA GLY A 733 46.02 9.74 9.67
C GLY A 733 45.36 9.11 10.89
N ALA A 734 45.87 9.48 12.08
CA ALA A 734 45.20 9.27 13.35
C ALA A 734 45.29 10.59 14.14
N TRP A 735 44.17 11.05 14.67
CA TRP A 735 43.91 12.43 15.08
C TRP A 735 43.56 12.52 16.56
N LEU A 736 43.71 13.68 17.22
CA LEU A 736 43.35 13.81 18.63
C LEU A 736 41.83 13.95 18.84
N SER A 737 41.09 14.34 17.81
CA SER A 737 39.61 14.43 17.83
C SER A 737 38.95 13.46 16.83
N GLU A 738 37.74 13.00 17.18
CA GLU A 738 36.85 12.26 16.27
C GLU A 738 36.45 13.12 15.05
N LYS A 739 36.27 14.43 15.27
CA LYS A 739 35.94 15.43 14.25
C LYS A 739 36.98 15.48 13.12
N SER A 740 38.27 15.61 13.44
CA SER A 740 39.33 15.64 12.42
C SER A 740 39.53 14.28 11.74
N ALA A 741 39.38 13.18 12.49
CA ALA A 741 39.41 11.84 11.91
C ALA A 741 38.27 11.63 10.87
N ALA A 742 37.07 12.16 11.14
CA ALA A 742 35.94 12.12 10.21
C ALA A 742 36.18 12.97 8.96
N LYS A 743 36.78 14.17 9.07
CA LYS A 743 37.21 14.99 7.93
C LYS A 743 38.14 14.22 6.99
N ASP A 744 39.18 13.58 7.54
CA ASP A 744 40.17 12.78 6.79
C ASP A 744 39.56 11.53 6.14
N ALA A 745 38.72 10.78 6.86
CA ALA A 745 38.00 9.64 6.28
C ALA A 745 37.04 10.08 5.14
N ALA A 746 36.37 11.24 5.31
CA ALA A 746 35.50 11.79 4.29
C ALA A 746 36.25 12.25 3.03
N PHE A 747 37.45 12.83 3.19
CA PHE A 747 38.32 13.23 2.08
C PHE A 747 38.78 12.03 1.26
N GLU A 748 39.26 10.96 1.90
CA GLU A 748 39.69 9.74 1.18
C GLU A 748 38.52 9.03 0.49
N ALA A 749 37.30 9.09 1.07
CA ALA A 749 36.08 8.62 0.38
C ALA A 749 35.69 9.50 -0.82
N TYR A 750 35.71 10.83 -0.69
CA TYR A 750 35.36 11.74 -1.78
C TYR A 750 36.35 11.63 -2.95
N LEU A 751 37.63 11.47 -2.63
CA LEU A 751 38.69 11.17 -3.60
C LEU A 751 38.45 9.85 -4.34
N ALA A 752 37.88 8.83 -3.68
CA ALA A 752 37.50 7.57 -4.31
C ALA A 752 36.25 7.72 -5.19
N LEU A 753 35.24 8.49 -4.77
CA LEU A 753 34.04 8.79 -5.56
C LEU A 753 34.37 9.56 -6.85
N TYR A 754 35.29 10.53 -6.80
CA TYR A 754 35.80 11.22 -7.99
C TYR A 754 36.55 10.26 -8.93
N LYS A 755 37.47 9.43 -8.41
CA LYS A 755 38.17 8.40 -9.21
C LYS A 755 37.24 7.33 -9.78
N GLY A 756 36.10 7.07 -9.12
CA GLY A 756 35.03 6.19 -9.59
C GLY A 756 34.06 6.83 -10.59
N GLY A 757 34.23 8.11 -10.93
CA GLY A 757 33.36 8.81 -11.90
C GLY A 757 31.94 9.09 -11.40
N LEU A 758 31.69 9.03 -10.08
CA LEU A 758 30.39 9.36 -9.47
C LEU A 758 30.25 10.85 -9.13
N VAL A 759 31.34 11.60 -9.24
CA VAL A 759 31.46 13.05 -9.01
C VAL A 759 32.09 13.66 -10.25
N ASN A 760 31.58 14.80 -10.71
CA ASN A 760 32.05 15.47 -11.92
C ASN A 760 33.35 16.28 -11.68
N ASP A 761 33.94 16.80 -12.76
CA ASP A 761 35.17 17.63 -12.71
C ASP A 761 35.02 18.96 -11.95
N ASN A 762 33.79 19.38 -11.59
CA ASN A 762 33.56 20.53 -10.70
C ASN A 762 33.46 20.11 -9.22
N LEU A 763 33.77 18.85 -8.89
CA LEU A 763 33.64 18.24 -7.56
C LEU A 763 32.20 18.28 -7.02
N LEU A 764 31.22 18.11 -7.92
CA LEU A 764 29.79 18.00 -7.58
C LEU A 764 29.23 16.61 -7.92
N PRO A 765 28.21 16.12 -7.18
CA PRO A 765 27.51 14.89 -7.53
C PRO A 765 26.86 15.01 -8.91
N LEU A 766 26.93 13.96 -9.74
CA LEU A 766 26.24 13.96 -11.03
C LEU A 766 24.73 14.14 -10.80
N MET A 767 24.12 15.09 -11.51
CA MET A 767 22.69 15.35 -11.47
C MET A 767 21.98 14.99 -12.78
N VAL A 768 20.65 14.92 -12.74
CA VAL A 768 19.77 14.56 -13.88
C VAL A 768 19.94 15.47 -15.11
N HIS A 769 20.58 16.63 -14.95
CA HIS A 769 20.82 17.63 -15.99
C HIS A 769 22.32 17.89 -16.26
N ASP A 770 23.20 17.00 -15.81
CA ASP A 770 24.65 17.19 -15.96
C ASP A 770 25.15 16.77 -17.35
N LYS A 771 26.11 17.53 -17.90
CA LYS A 771 26.47 17.49 -19.34
C LYS A 771 26.93 16.11 -19.84
N VAL A 772 27.49 15.29 -18.96
CA VAL A 772 27.95 13.93 -19.26
C VAL A 772 26.82 13.04 -19.83
N ILE A 773 25.56 13.30 -19.48
CA ILE A 773 24.39 12.55 -19.98
C ILE A 773 23.88 13.15 -21.32
N ASP A 774 24.09 14.45 -21.56
CA ASP A 774 23.72 15.12 -22.81
C ASP A 774 24.72 14.84 -23.94
N ASP A 775 26.02 14.75 -23.65
CA ASP A 775 27.06 14.33 -24.60
C ASP A 775 26.81 12.91 -25.14
N LEU A 776 26.16 12.04 -24.35
CA LEU A 776 25.73 10.71 -24.75
C LEU A 776 24.42 10.67 -25.57
N THR A 777 23.66 11.76 -25.66
CA THR A 777 22.28 11.73 -26.22
C THR A 777 21.97 12.80 -27.27
N SER A 778 22.80 13.84 -27.43
CA SER A 778 22.78 14.80 -28.56
C SER A 778 21.53 15.68 -28.76
N LYS A 779 20.54 15.63 -27.85
CA LYS A 779 19.39 16.54 -27.78
C LYS A 779 18.79 16.59 -26.36
N PRO A 780 18.23 17.75 -25.93
CA PRO A 780 17.52 17.87 -24.67
C PRO A 780 16.18 17.10 -24.69
N VAL A 781 15.65 16.79 -23.50
CA VAL A 781 14.32 16.21 -23.33
C VAL A 781 13.27 17.29 -23.58
N ASP A 782 12.70 17.29 -24.79
CA ASP A 782 11.78 18.32 -25.27
C ASP A 782 10.38 18.18 -24.64
N THR A 783 9.98 19.13 -23.82
CA THR A 783 8.74 19.13 -23.03
C THR A 783 7.58 19.74 -23.81
N ARG A 784 7.08 19.05 -24.85
CA ARG A 784 5.98 19.59 -25.68
C ARG A 784 5.03 18.60 -26.35
N ALA A 785 3.82 19.14 -26.57
CA ALA A 785 2.76 18.69 -27.48
C ALA A 785 2.09 17.32 -27.17
N SER A 786 0.93 17.39 -26.49
CA SER A 786 0.01 16.25 -26.30
C SER A 786 -0.71 15.82 -27.59
N LEU A 787 -0.69 16.67 -28.62
CA LEU A 787 -1.21 16.48 -29.97
C LEU A 787 -0.13 16.86 -30.98
N LEU A 788 0.05 16.03 -32.00
CA LEU A 788 0.98 16.22 -33.11
C LEU A 788 0.18 16.29 -34.42
N GLU A 789 0.62 17.13 -35.35
CA GLU A 789 0.18 17.06 -36.74
C GLU A 789 0.93 15.92 -37.43
N VAL A 790 0.19 14.91 -37.87
CA VAL A 790 0.69 13.69 -38.52
C VAL A 790 -0.01 13.47 -39.85
N LYS A 791 0.39 12.49 -40.64
CA LYS A 791 -0.27 12.19 -41.93
C LYS A 791 -1.67 11.58 -41.69
N GLU A 792 -2.62 11.91 -42.56
CA GLU A 792 -3.92 11.21 -42.59
C GLU A 792 -3.72 9.72 -42.92
N ARG A 793 -4.67 8.88 -42.49
CA ARG A 793 -4.61 7.42 -42.67
C ARG A 793 -4.34 7.04 -44.14
N LEU A 794 -3.42 6.10 -44.33
CA LEU A 794 -3.13 5.45 -45.60
C LEU A 794 -4.42 4.99 -46.29
N ASN A 795 -4.60 5.42 -47.54
CA ASN A 795 -5.69 4.97 -48.39
C ASN A 795 -5.15 3.95 -49.42
N PRO A 796 -5.30 2.62 -49.21
CA PRO A 796 -4.75 1.62 -50.13
C PRO A 796 -5.42 1.66 -51.51
N TRP A 797 -6.62 2.24 -51.62
CA TRP A 797 -7.37 2.33 -52.87
C TRP A 797 -6.69 3.21 -53.93
N VAL A 798 -5.80 4.14 -53.54
CA VAL A 798 -5.05 4.98 -54.48
C VAL A 798 -4.07 4.14 -55.31
N ASP A 799 -3.36 3.20 -54.69
CA ASP A 799 -2.42 2.34 -55.41
C ASP A 799 -3.15 1.22 -56.19
N ILE A 800 -4.32 0.78 -55.73
CA ILE A 800 -5.21 -0.10 -56.50
C ILE A 800 -5.77 0.64 -57.74
N ALA A 801 -6.12 1.92 -57.63
CA ALA A 801 -6.55 2.73 -58.76
C ALA A 801 -5.43 2.91 -59.81
N ARG A 802 -4.18 3.11 -59.37
CA ARG A 802 -3.00 3.12 -60.26
C ARG A 802 -2.79 1.78 -60.95
N ALA A 803 -2.83 0.68 -60.21
CA ALA A 803 -2.69 -0.67 -60.77
C ALA A 803 -3.82 -0.99 -61.77
N TRP A 804 -5.04 -0.48 -61.57
CA TRP A 804 -6.12 -0.56 -62.56
C TRP A 804 -5.79 0.18 -63.88
N GLN A 805 -5.26 1.40 -63.81
CA GLN A 805 -4.84 2.16 -65.01
C GLN A 805 -3.66 1.48 -65.73
N GLU A 806 -2.67 0.98 -64.98
CA GLU A 806 -1.53 0.24 -65.53
C GLU A 806 -1.98 -1.04 -66.24
N ALA A 807 -2.97 -1.74 -65.69
CA ALA A 807 -3.57 -2.93 -66.32
C ALA A 807 -4.34 -2.60 -67.60
N GLU A 808 -5.15 -1.53 -67.62
CA GLU A 808 -5.84 -1.07 -68.83
C GLU A 808 -4.86 -0.70 -69.96
N HIS A 809 -3.72 -0.09 -69.65
CA HIS A 809 -2.75 0.36 -70.64
C HIS A 809 -1.82 -0.74 -71.20
N HIS A 810 -1.68 -1.88 -70.51
CA HIS A 810 -0.69 -2.92 -70.88
C HIS A 810 -1.30 -4.33 -71.02
N ALA A 811 -2.62 -4.45 -71.21
CA ALA A 811 -3.35 -5.72 -71.18
C ALA A 811 -3.05 -6.56 -69.92
N GLY A 812 -2.92 -5.85 -68.78
CA GLY A 812 -2.37 -6.38 -67.55
C GLY A 812 -3.29 -7.37 -66.83
N ILE A 813 -2.64 -8.31 -66.15
CA ILE A 813 -3.28 -9.38 -65.37
C ILE A 813 -4.18 -8.81 -64.27
N VAL A 814 -5.47 -9.07 -64.39
CA VAL A 814 -6.41 -8.98 -63.27
C VAL A 814 -6.43 -10.34 -62.57
N ARG A 815 -6.51 -10.29 -61.24
CA ARG A 815 -6.58 -11.48 -60.39
C ARG A 815 -7.98 -11.63 -59.84
N THR A 816 -8.49 -12.85 -59.89
CA THR A 816 -9.77 -13.23 -59.29
C THR A 816 -9.56 -14.21 -58.16
N SER A 817 -10.34 -14.03 -57.08
CA SER A 817 -10.42 -14.95 -55.95
C SER A 817 -11.89 -15.28 -55.73
N VAL A 818 -12.24 -16.57 -55.61
CA VAL A 818 -13.64 -16.95 -55.35
C VAL A 818 -14.01 -16.56 -53.92
N MET A 819 -15.17 -15.93 -53.76
CA MET A 819 -15.76 -15.62 -52.45
C MET A 819 -17.14 -16.28 -52.30
N SER A 820 -17.47 -16.69 -51.08
CA SER A 820 -18.75 -17.30 -50.71
C SER A 820 -19.53 -16.34 -49.82
N PHE A 821 -20.68 -15.86 -50.29
CA PHE A 821 -21.63 -15.11 -49.48
C PHE A 821 -22.82 -16.01 -49.11
N ASN A 822 -22.78 -16.62 -47.92
CA ASN A 822 -23.83 -17.53 -47.44
C ASN A 822 -24.18 -18.62 -48.48
N GLY A 823 -23.16 -19.25 -49.07
CA GLY A 823 -23.30 -20.30 -50.09
C GLY A 823 -23.40 -19.81 -51.55
N MET A 824 -23.68 -18.53 -51.79
CA MET A 824 -23.62 -17.94 -53.13
C MET A 824 -22.17 -17.65 -53.50
N LYS A 825 -21.67 -18.20 -54.61
CA LYS A 825 -20.31 -17.94 -55.11
C LYS A 825 -20.26 -16.72 -56.03
N LEU A 826 -19.25 -15.90 -55.86
CA LEU A 826 -18.87 -14.76 -56.71
C LEU A 826 -17.36 -14.77 -56.91
N GLU A 827 -16.84 -14.04 -57.90
CA GLU A 827 -15.41 -13.70 -57.95
C GLU A 827 -15.17 -12.28 -57.46
N LEU A 828 -14.19 -12.11 -56.59
CA LEU A 828 -13.61 -10.82 -56.21
C LEU A 828 -12.49 -10.47 -57.20
N CYS A 829 -12.64 -9.38 -57.95
CA CYS A 829 -11.69 -8.94 -58.97
C CYS A 829 -10.82 -7.79 -58.46
N LEU A 830 -9.48 -7.95 -58.53
CA LEU A 830 -8.50 -6.92 -58.18
C LEU A 830 -7.31 -6.91 -59.16
N PRO A 831 -6.66 -5.75 -59.41
CA PRO A 831 -5.50 -5.66 -60.29
C PRO A 831 -4.20 -6.12 -59.59
N ILE A 832 -4.24 -6.27 -58.27
CA ILE A 832 -3.16 -6.77 -57.41
C ILE A 832 -3.52 -8.13 -56.83
N GLU A 833 -2.52 -8.83 -56.30
CA GLU A 833 -2.73 -10.04 -55.51
C GLU A 833 -3.38 -9.66 -54.16
N PRO A 834 -4.59 -10.16 -53.83
CA PRO A 834 -5.17 -9.90 -52.53
C PRO A 834 -4.32 -10.53 -51.41
N PRO A 835 -4.16 -9.87 -50.26
CA PRO A 835 -3.66 -10.56 -49.06
C PRO A 835 -4.65 -11.65 -48.65
N ALA A 836 -4.21 -12.64 -47.88
CA ALA A 836 -5.12 -13.62 -47.27
C ALA A 836 -6.18 -12.89 -46.42
N ILE A 837 -7.46 -12.94 -46.83
CA ILE A 837 -8.55 -12.20 -46.19
C ILE A 837 -9.28 -13.15 -45.22
N PRO A 838 -9.29 -12.88 -43.90
CA PRO A 838 -9.97 -13.75 -42.95
C PRO A 838 -11.50 -13.66 -43.15
N PRO A 839 -12.26 -14.75 -42.88
CA PRO A 839 -13.72 -14.75 -42.99
C PRO A 839 -14.39 -13.61 -42.22
N LEU A 840 -15.38 -12.98 -42.84
CA LEU A 840 -16.09 -11.83 -42.30
C LEU A 840 -17.52 -12.21 -41.90
N LYS A 841 -17.88 -11.96 -40.64
CA LYS A 841 -19.24 -12.08 -40.15
C LYS A 841 -19.99 -10.74 -40.21
N LEU A 842 -21.22 -10.75 -40.71
CA LEU A 842 -22.05 -9.56 -40.91
C LEU A 842 -23.43 -9.71 -40.27
N TYR A 843 -23.94 -8.66 -39.64
CA TYR A 843 -25.14 -8.68 -38.79
C TYR A 843 -26.29 -7.92 -39.44
N TRP A 844 -27.17 -8.63 -40.16
CA TRP A 844 -28.30 -8.03 -40.89
C TRP A 844 -29.35 -7.45 -39.94
N ASN A 845 -29.65 -8.16 -38.85
CA ASN A 845 -30.54 -7.72 -37.76
C ASN A 845 -30.04 -8.29 -36.41
N SER A 846 -30.92 -8.54 -35.43
CA SER A 846 -30.61 -9.13 -34.13
C SER A 846 -30.41 -10.67 -34.16
N ASP A 847 -31.03 -11.33 -35.14
CA ASP A 847 -31.34 -12.77 -35.18
C ASP A 847 -30.92 -13.44 -36.52
N THR A 848 -30.28 -12.68 -37.41
CA THR A 848 -29.87 -13.09 -38.76
C THR A 848 -28.47 -12.55 -39.03
N ASP A 849 -27.52 -13.48 -39.06
CA ASP A 849 -26.11 -13.23 -39.38
C ASP A 849 -25.80 -13.82 -40.77
N PHE A 850 -24.92 -13.16 -41.52
CA PHE A 850 -24.36 -13.62 -42.78
C PHE A 850 -22.85 -13.85 -42.64
N PHE A 851 -22.31 -14.77 -43.42
CA PHE A 851 -20.88 -15.07 -43.46
C PHE A 851 -20.34 -14.85 -44.88
N VAL A 852 -19.13 -14.29 -44.94
CA VAL A 852 -18.37 -14.04 -46.16
C VAL A 852 -17.03 -14.74 -46.04
N ASP A 853 -16.86 -15.84 -46.77
CA ASP A 853 -15.60 -16.58 -46.85
C ASP A 853 -14.84 -16.19 -48.13
N PHE A 854 -13.52 -16.07 -48.03
CA PHE A 854 -12.63 -15.78 -49.16
C PHE A 854 -11.73 -16.99 -49.40
N THR A 855 -11.55 -17.38 -50.66
CA THR A 855 -10.57 -18.42 -51.04
C THR A 855 -9.22 -17.78 -51.32
N ASN A 856 -8.13 -18.49 -51.00
CA ASN A 856 -6.77 -18.08 -51.37
C ASN A 856 -6.38 -18.58 -52.77
N ASP A 857 -7.28 -19.27 -53.47
CA ASP A 857 -7.10 -19.70 -54.85
C ASP A 857 -7.25 -18.48 -55.76
N ILE A 858 -6.15 -18.09 -56.41
CA ILE A 858 -6.07 -16.87 -57.21
C ILE A 858 -5.88 -17.24 -58.68
N GLU A 859 -6.89 -16.95 -59.49
CA GLU A 859 -6.83 -17.13 -60.95
C GLU A 859 -6.39 -15.84 -61.66
N ILE A 860 -5.86 -15.99 -62.87
CA ILE A 860 -5.28 -14.91 -63.69
C ILE A 860 -6.16 -14.71 -64.92
N GLY A 861 -6.91 -13.60 -64.93
CA GLY A 861 -7.85 -13.22 -65.98
C GLY A 861 -7.35 -12.06 -66.84
N THR A 862 -7.44 -12.20 -68.17
CA THR A 862 -6.96 -11.21 -69.15
C THR A 862 -7.89 -11.09 -70.37
N SER A 863 -9.22 -11.05 -70.19
CA SER A 863 -10.16 -10.83 -71.30
C SER A 863 -11.02 -9.57 -71.09
N GLU A 864 -11.19 -8.78 -72.16
CA GLU A 864 -12.02 -7.56 -72.12
C GLU A 864 -13.48 -7.87 -71.75
N ASN A 865 -14.01 -9.01 -72.22
CA ASN A 865 -15.34 -9.50 -71.88
C ASN A 865 -15.53 -9.69 -70.36
N MET A 866 -14.54 -10.26 -69.68
CA MET A 866 -14.55 -10.47 -68.23
C MET A 866 -14.54 -9.14 -67.47
N LEU A 867 -13.78 -8.14 -67.95
CA LEU A 867 -13.75 -6.80 -67.35
C LEU A 867 -15.07 -6.04 -67.59
N ALA A 868 -15.67 -6.21 -68.76
CA ALA A 868 -16.99 -5.66 -69.08
C ALA A 868 -18.09 -6.30 -68.23
N GLN A 869 -18.05 -7.62 -68.02
CA GLN A 869 -18.94 -8.33 -67.10
C GLN A 869 -18.75 -7.84 -65.66
N ALA A 870 -17.52 -7.81 -65.15
CA ALA A 870 -17.21 -7.31 -63.81
C ALA A 870 -17.72 -5.86 -63.60
N LEU A 871 -17.65 -5.02 -64.63
CA LEU A 871 -18.19 -3.66 -64.59
C LEU A 871 -19.73 -3.64 -64.55
N ASN A 872 -20.38 -4.45 -65.37
CA ASN A 872 -21.83 -4.58 -65.40
C ASN A 872 -22.38 -5.12 -64.07
N ASP A 873 -21.87 -6.28 -63.63
CA ASP A 873 -22.33 -7.00 -62.45
C ASP A 873 -22.12 -6.16 -61.17
N THR A 874 -20.97 -5.47 -61.07
CA THR A 874 -20.71 -4.56 -59.93
C THR A 874 -21.68 -3.37 -59.91
N ASN A 875 -21.93 -2.74 -61.07
CA ASN A 875 -22.89 -1.61 -61.14
C ASN A 875 -24.33 -2.05 -60.83
N LEU A 876 -24.72 -3.25 -61.27
CA LEU A 876 -25.99 -3.86 -60.92
C LEU A 876 -26.09 -4.14 -59.42
N LEU A 877 -25.09 -4.76 -58.80
CA LEU A 877 -25.07 -5.05 -57.36
C LEU A 877 -25.08 -3.78 -56.50
N LEU A 878 -24.48 -2.69 -56.99
CA LEU A 878 -24.46 -1.39 -56.31
C LEU A 878 -25.75 -0.57 -56.48
N SER A 879 -26.62 -0.90 -57.46
CA SER A 879 -27.87 -0.17 -57.78
C SER A 879 -28.80 0.09 -56.57
N ASP A 880 -29.72 1.06 -56.65
CA ASP A 880 -30.52 1.49 -55.48
C ASP A 880 -31.52 0.42 -54.99
N ARG A 881 -31.02 -0.45 -54.11
CA ARG A 881 -31.76 -1.42 -53.31
C ARG A 881 -32.12 -0.87 -51.91
N GLY A 882 -32.44 0.43 -51.83
CA GLY A 882 -32.91 1.12 -50.61
C GLY A 882 -31.90 2.10 -50.00
N ARG A 883 -30.93 2.59 -50.79
CA ARG A 883 -29.89 3.53 -50.37
C ARG A 883 -29.68 4.59 -51.45
N LYS A 884 -29.95 5.86 -51.11
CA LYS A 884 -29.75 7.03 -51.97
C LYS A 884 -28.26 7.30 -52.25
N VAL A 885 -27.69 6.49 -53.12
CA VAL A 885 -26.31 6.54 -53.59
C VAL A 885 -26.37 6.70 -55.10
N HIS A 886 -25.92 7.84 -55.62
CA HIS A 886 -25.82 8.04 -57.06
C HIS A 886 -24.62 7.23 -57.59
N ILE A 887 -24.88 6.37 -58.58
CA ILE A 887 -23.89 5.47 -59.18
C ILE A 887 -23.64 5.93 -60.61
N GLN A 888 -22.37 5.92 -61.00
CA GLN A 888 -21.91 6.24 -62.35
C GLN A 888 -21.40 4.93 -62.99
N PRO A 889 -21.64 4.69 -64.28
CA PRO A 889 -21.15 3.49 -64.99
C PRO A 889 -19.65 3.62 -65.28
N ARG A 890 -18.84 3.61 -64.21
CA ARG A 890 -17.38 3.79 -64.18
C ARG A 890 -16.74 2.67 -63.36
N ARG A 891 -15.45 2.41 -63.56
CA ARG A 891 -14.77 1.32 -62.85
C ARG A 891 -14.59 1.67 -61.37
N THR A 892 -15.03 0.78 -60.51
CA THR A 892 -14.78 0.83 -59.06
C THR A 892 -13.51 0.08 -58.71
N VAL A 893 -12.80 0.50 -57.66
CA VAL A 893 -11.51 -0.12 -57.25
C VAL A 893 -11.62 -1.59 -56.83
N VAL A 894 -12.80 -2.02 -56.39
CA VAL A 894 -13.18 -3.44 -56.21
C VAL A 894 -14.28 -3.75 -57.21
N GLN A 895 -14.17 -4.86 -57.93
CA GLN A 895 -15.25 -5.38 -58.77
C GLN A 895 -15.62 -6.81 -58.38
N PHE A 896 -16.83 -7.23 -58.75
CA PHE A 896 -17.38 -8.56 -58.53
C PHE A 896 -17.92 -9.13 -59.85
N ILE A 897 -17.77 -10.44 -60.06
CA ILE A 897 -18.40 -11.20 -61.16
C ILE A 897 -19.37 -12.23 -60.55
N LEU A 898 -20.53 -12.40 -61.18
CA LEU A 898 -21.51 -13.42 -60.79
C LEU A 898 -21.23 -14.76 -61.48
N LEU A 899 -20.94 -15.79 -60.70
CA LEU A 899 -20.59 -17.15 -61.16
C LEU A 899 -21.82 -18.05 -61.44
N GLN A 900 -23.03 -17.50 -61.37
CA GLN A 900 -24.27 -18.21 -61.68
C GLN A 900 -24.87 -17.61 -62.95
N ASP A 901 -25.42 -18.46 -63.82
CA ASP A 901 -26.08 -18.04 -65.06
C ASP A 901 -27.49 -17.47 -64.75
N VAL A 902 -27.51 -16.28 -64.13
CA VAL A 902 -28.73 -15.58 -63.74
C VAL A 902 -29.20 -14.74 -64.94
N GLY A 903 -30.05 -15.34 -65.76
CA GLY A 903 -30.48 -14.79 -67.05
C GLY A 903 -31.02 -13.35 -66.98
N SER A 904 -30.52 -12.50 -67.90
CA SER A 904 -30.87 -11.08 -68.09
C SER A 904 -31.17 -10.29 -66.80
N LEU A 905 -30.26 -10.37 -65.82
CA LEU A 905 -30.31 -9.54 -64.62
C LEU A 905 -30.48 -8.05 -64.95
N SER A 906 -31.49 -7.41 -64.38
CA SER A 906 -31.75 -5.98 -64.55
C SER A 906 -32.08 -5.26 -63.24
N SER A 907 -32.14 -3.93 -63.32
CA SER A 907 -32.61 -3.05 -62.25
C SER A 907 -34.15 -2.91 -62.21
N ASP A 908 -34.87 -3.64 -63.07
CA ASP A 908 -36.32 -3.47 -63.23
C ASP A 908 -37.12 -4.13 -62.10
N PHE A 909 -38.40 -3.76 -62.06
CA PHE A 909 -39.39 -4.29 -61.14
C PHE A 909 -40.51 -4.96 -61.94
N VAL A 910 -40.80 -6.22 -61.64
CA VAL A 910 -41.93 -6.95 -62.22
C VAL A 910 -43.12 -6.94 -61.25
N PRO A 911 -44.37 -7.03 -61.74
CA PRO A 911 -45.52 -7.27 -60.87
C PRO A 911 -45.30 -8.51 -59.99
N VAL A 912 -45.81 -8.46 -58.76
CA VAL A 912 -45.77 -9.62 -57.86
C VAL A 912 -46.60 -10.76 -58.46
N ASP A 913 -45.95 -11.89 -58.75
CA ASP A 913 -46.62 -13.09 -59.23
C ASP A 913 -47.47 -13.72 -58.13
N LEU A 914 -48.79 -13.79 -58.34
CA LEU A 914 -49.76 -14.34 -57.40
C LEU A 914 -49.70 -15.87 -57.27
N ASN A 915 -49.06 -16.56 -58.22
CA ASN A 915 -48.98 -18.03 -58.28
C ASN A 915 -47.54 -18.57 -58.09
N GLY A 916 -46.53 -17.71 -58.09
CA GLY A 916 -45.11 -18.07 -58.02
C GLY A 916 -44.54 -18.16 -56.60
N ASP A 917 -43.36 -18.77 -56.47
CA ASP A 917 -42.65 -18.87 -55.19
C ASP A 917 -41.85 -17.60 -54.87
N ILE A 918 -42.53 -16.62 -54.27
CA ILE A 918 -41.93 -15.35 -53.81
C ILE A 918 -40.81 -15.54 -52.78
N LYS A 919 -40.69 -16.70 -52.12
CA LYS A 919 -39.60 -16.90 -51.14
C LYS A 919 -38.20 -16.82 -51.75
N ASN A 920 -38.09 -17.01 -53.06
CA ASN A 920 -36.84 -16.96 -53.80
C ASN A 920 -36.70 -15.71 -54.71
N THR A 921 -37.68 -14.79 -54.72
CA THR A 921 -37.63 -13.57 -55.55
C THR A 921 -36.93 -12.40 -54.83
N GLY A 922 -36.93 -11.21 -55.46
CA GLY A 922 -36.26 -10.02 -54.95
C GLY A 922 -36.99 -9.31 -53.80
N PHE A 923 -36.48 -8.13 -53.42
CA PHE A 923 -37.19 -7.25 -52.48
C PHE A 923 -38.54 -6.79 -53.04
N ILE A 924 -39.54 -6.67 -52.16
CA ILE A 924 -40.88 -6.17 -52.48
C ILE A 924 -40.89 -4.65 -52.32
N ARG A 925 -41.53 -3.94 -53.27
CA ARG A 925 -41.69 -2.47 -53.25
C ARG A 925 -43.13 -2.08 -53.52
N GLU A 926 -43.61 -1.04 -52.83
CA GLU A 926 -44.92 -0.46 -53.09
C GLU A 926 -44.88 0.44 -54.33
N VAL A 927 -45.85 0.28 -55.24
CA VAL A 927 -45.98 1.14 -56.44
C VAL A 927 -46.12 2.60 -56.02
N GLY A 928 -45.23 3.47 -56.54
CA GLY A 928 -45.14 4.87 -56.14
C GLY A 928 -44.27 5.16 -54.90
N LYS A 929 -43.75 4.15 -54.19
CA LYS A 929 -42.78 4.32 -53.08
C LYS A 929 -41.53 3.43 -53.23
N LEU A 930 -41.01 3.30 -54.46
CA LEU A 930 -39.91 2.41 -54.82
C LEU A 930 -38.62 2.60 -53.99
N GLU A 931 -38.38 3.79 -53.41
CA GLU A 931 -37.23 4.06 -52.52
C GLU A 931 -37.26 3.29 -51.17
N SER A 932 -38.34 2.58 -50.84
CA SER A 932 -38.50 1.84 -49.58
C SER A 932 -38.79 0.36 -49.84
N PRO A 933 -37.75 -0.48 -50.05
CA PRO A 933 -37.93 -1.92 -50.18
C PRO A 933 -38.29 -2.61 -48.85
N TYR A 934 -38.88 -3.79 -48.99
CA TYR A 934 -39.28 -4.70 -47.94
C TYR A 934 -38.83 -6.13 -48.27
N VAL A 935 -38.50 -6.91 -47.25
CA VAL A 935 -38.31 -8.37 -47.35
C VAL A 935 -39.69 -9.04 -47.25
N PHE A 936 -39.96 -10.02 -48.11
CA PHE A 936 -41.16 -10.85 -48.00
C PHE A 936 -41.10 -11.77 -46.77
N GLU A 937 -42.20 -11.85 -46.03
CA GLU A 937 -42.34 -12.72 -44.86
C GLU A 937 -43.32 -13.86 -45.12
N LYS A 938 -44.54 -13.54 -45.59
CA LYS A 938 -45.60 -14.54 -45.80
C LYS A 938 -46.72 -14.06 -46.72
N TRP A 939 -47.28 -14.97 -47.51
CA TRP A 939 -48.57 -14.79 -48.18
C TRP A 939 -49.74 -14.78 -47.20
N LEU A 940 -50.67 -13.84 -47.39
CA LEU A 940 -51.95 -13.75 -46.68
C LEU A 940 -53.10 -13.80 -47.71
N PRO A 941 -54.01 -14.79 -47.67
CA PRO A 941 -55.09 -14.92 -48.66
C PRO A 941 -56.17 -13.85 -48.53
N SER A 942 -56.22 -13.16 -47.39
CA SER A 942 -57.12 -12.05 -47.09
C SER A 942 -56.42 -11.01 -46.22
N LYS A 943 -57.01 -9.82 -46.16
CA LYS A 943 -56.60 -8.69 -45.30
C LYS A 943 -56.70 -9.07 -43.81
N PRO A 944 -55.62 -9.05 -43.01
CA PRO A 944 -55.71 -9.35 -41.59
C PRO A 944 -56.31 -8.17 -40.78
N PRO A 945 -56.92 -8.42 -39.62
CA PRO A 945 -57.41 -7.37 -38.72
C PRO A 945 -56.32 -6.36 -38.31
N ILE A 946 -56.66 -5.07 -38.24
CA ILE A 946 -55.70 -3.97 -37.98
C ILE A 946 -55.00 -4.06 -36.60
N ASN A 947 -55.59 -4.77 -35.64
CA ASN A 947 -54.94 -5.07 -34.35
C ASN A 947 -53.78 -6.06 -34.48
N GLN A 948 -53.69 -6.87 -35.54
CA GLN A 948 -52.58 -7.79 -35.80
C GLN A 948 -51.40 -7.14 -36.55
N VAL A 949 -51.60 -5.97 -37.17
CA VAL A 949 -50.58 -5.31 -38.02
C VAL A 949 -49.92 -4.15 -37.28
N LYS A 950 -48.59 -4.16 -37.18
CA LYS A 950 -47.81 -3.14 -36.45
C LYS A 950 -47.78 -1.81 -37.19
N ASN A 951 -47.53 -1.81 -38.50
CA ASN A 951 -47.52 -0.61 -39.34
C ASN A 951 -48.46 -0.81 -40.56
N PRO A 952 -49.75 -0.43 -40.45
CA PRO A 952 -50.67 -0.40 -41.59
C PRO A 952 -50.33 0.72 -42.59
N TYR A 953 -50.76 0.58 -43.85
CA TYR A 953 -50.71 1.64 -44.87
C TYR A 953 -51.87 2.66 -44.69
N PRO A 954 -51.83 3.84 -45.33
CA PRO A 954 -52.83 4.89 -45.11
C PRO A 954 -54.27 4.41 -45.35
N ASP A 955 -54.53 3.76 -46.48
CA ASP A 955 -55.86 3.32 -46.91
C ASP A 955 -56.32 1.99 -46.23
N TYR A 956 -55.75 1.60 -45.09
CA TYR A 956 -55.95 0.25 -44.54
C TYR A 956 -57.41 -0.06 -44.17
N SER A 957 -58.17 0.94 -43.73
CA SER A 957 -59.59 0.75 -43.41
C SER A 957 -60.38 0.33 -44.65
N ASP A 958 -60.24 1.07 -45.74
CA ASP A 958 -61.12 1.01 -46.92
C ASP A 958 -60.68 -0.04 -47.97
N ALA A 959 -59.50 -0.64 -47.79
CA ALA A 959 -58.99 -1.65 -48.72
C ALA A 959 -59.81 -2.96 -48.71
N PRO A 960 -60.00 -3.64 -49.87
CA PRO A 960 -60.80 -4.86 -49.96
C PRO A 960 -60.29 -6.02 -49.09
N GLU A 961 -61.20 -6.75 -48.46
CA GLU A 961 -60.85 -7.83 -47.53
C GLU A 961 -60.43 -9.13 -48.23
N HIS A 962 -61.09 -9.48 -49.34
CA HIS A 962 -60.90 -10.72 -50.10
C HIS A 962 -59.85 -10.61 -51.22
N VAL A 963 -58.83 -9.75 -51.03
CA VAL A 963 -57.71 -9.58 -51.98
C VAL A 963 -56.43 -10.09 -51.31
N PRO A 964 -55.55 -10.82 -52.04
CA PRO A 964 -54.29 -11.30 -51.47
C PRO A 964 -53.38 -10.16 -51.00
N HIS A 965 -52.81 -10.35 -49.83
CA HIS A 965 -51.90 -9.43 -49.17
C HIS A 965 -50.56 -10.12 -48.88
N LEU A 966 -49.50 -9.31 -48.77
CA LEU A 966 -48.14 -9.74 -48.41
C LEU A 966 -47.85 -9.26 -47.00
N ALA A 967 -47.53 -10.17 -46.07
CA ALA A 967 -46.80 -9.82 -44.86
C ALA A 967 -45.34 -9.55 -45.24
N VAL A 968 -44.81 -8.40 -44.80
CA VAL A 968 -43.50 -7.89 -45.21
C VAL A 968 -42.78 -7.15 -44.09
N VAL A 969 -41.45 -7.22 -44.08
CA VAL A 969 -40.58 -6.54 -43.11
C VAL A 969 -39.78 -5.46 -43.83
N LYS A 970 -39.87 -4.19 -43.39
CA LYS A 970 -39.18 -3.09 -44.05
C LYS A 970 -37.66 -3.24 -43.99
N VAL A 971 -36.98 -3.12 -45.12
CA VAL A 971 -35.51 -3.19 -45.18
C VAL A 971 -34.90 -2.06 -44.35
N SER A 972 -33.90 -2.39 -43.54
CA SER A 972 -33.23 -1.42 -42.68
C SER A 972 -32.36 -0.47 -43.49
N ARG A 973 -32.41 0.84 -43.18
CA ARG A 973 -31.49 1.85 -43.74
C ARG A 973 -30.07 1.78 -43.15
N ARG A 974 -29.74 0.70 -42.44
CA ARG A 974 -28.43 0.45 -41.84
C ARG A 974 -27.34 0.36 -42.92
N ALA A 975 -26.17 0.93 -42.63
CA ALA A 975 -25.04 1.03 -43.56
C ALA A 975 -23.75 0.34 -43.07
N ASP A 976 -23.51 0.32 -41.76
CA ASP A 976 -22.58 -0.60 -41.09
C ASP A 976 -23.25 -1.96 -40.87
N PHE A 977 -22.67 -3.06 -41.35
CA PHE A 977 -23.12 -4.41 -41.01
C PHE A 977 -22.07 -5.21 -40.23
N MET A 978 -20.91 -4.63 -39.88
CA MET A 978 -19.83 -5.37 -39.21
C MET A 978 -20.07 -5.58 -37.72
N HIS A 979 -20.91 -4.75 -37.09
CA HIS A 979 -21.18 -4.82 -35.65
C HIS A 979 -22.57 -5.40 -35.36
N LYS A 980 -22.76 -6.08 -34.22
CA LYS A 980 -24.09 -6.55 -33.81
C LYS A 980 -25.02 -5.37 -33.46
N VAL A 981 -26.33 -5.53 -33.71
CA VAL A 981 -27.34 -4.53 -33.32
C VAL A 981 -27.51 -4.51 -31.80
N GLN A 982 -26.81 -3.60 -31.12
CA GLN A 982 -27.04 -3.30 -29.71
C GLN A 982 -28.43 -2.64 -29.51
N ASN A 983 -29.10 -2.95 -28.41
CA ASN A 983 -30.43 -2.43 -28.05
C ASN A 983 -31.58 -2.72 -29.03
N ALA A 984 -31.69 -3.97 -29.49
CA ALA A 984 -33.01 -4.52 -29.78
C ALA A 984 -33.83 -4.56 -28.48
N LYS A 985 -34.68 -3.56 -28.23
CA LYS A 985 -35.70 -3.63 -27.16
C LYS A 985 -36.53 -4.91 -27.38
N PRO A 986 -36.88 -5.68 -26.33
CA PRO A 986 -37.74 -6.86 -26.48
C PRO A 986 -39.03 -6.44 -27.20
N PRO A 987 -39.56 -7.25 -28.12
CA PRO A 987 -40.57 -6.81 -29.09
C PRO A 987 -41.83 -6.33 -28.37
N SER A 988 -41.96 -5.00 -28.25
CA SER A 988 -42.98 -4.31 -27.44
C SER A 988 -44.36 -4.29 -28.11
N SER A 989 -44.72 -5.38 -28.79
CA SER A 989 -45.87 -5.48 -29.67
C SER A 989 -46.27 -6.94 -29.82
N SER A 990 -47.41 -7.31 -29.23
CA SER A 990 -48.08 -8.62 -29.41
C SER A 990 -48.74 -8.78 -30.79
N LYS A 991 -48.32 -7.96 -31.78
CA LYS A 991 -48.88 -7.89 -33.12
C LYS A 991 -48.14 -8.86 -34.05
N GLN A 992 -48.90 -9.65 -34.79
CA GLN A 992 -48.39 -10.78 -35.58
C GLN A 992 -47.58 -10.38 -36.82
N PHE A 993 -47.83 -9.22 -37.42
CA PHE A 993 -47.20 -8.81 -38.68
C PHE A 993 -46.56 -7.42 -38.59
N SER A 994 -45.33 -7.27 -39.11
CA SER A 994 -44.59 -5.99 -39.07
C SER A 994 -45.22 -4.93 -39.98
N SER A 995 -45.45 -5.27 -41.24
CA SER A 995 -46.19 -4.49 -42.23
C SER A 995 -46.96 -5.44 -43.13
N VAL A 996 -48.08 -4.99 -43.69
CA VAL A 996 -48.89 -5.79 -44.61
C VAL A 996 -49.27 -4.89 -45.79
N LEU A 997 -49.09 -5.35 -47.03
CA LEU A 997 -49.39 -4.60 -48.26
C LEU A 997 -50.30 -5.41 -49.20
N PRO A 998 -51.19 -4.78 -49.99
CA PRO A 998 -51.96 -5.50 -51.02
C PRO A 998 -51.04 -5.94 -52.15
N ALA A 999 -51.13 -7.20 -52.60
CA ALA A 999 -50.25 -7.72 -53.64
C ALA A 999 -50.38 -6.94 -54.96
N SER A 1000 -51.59 -6.46 -55.29
CA SER A 1000 -51.85 -5.61 -56.47
C SER A 1000 -51.27 -4.20 -56.42
N LYS A 1001 -50.81 -3.72 -55.26
CA LYS A 1001 -50.04 -2.47 -55.11
C LYS A 1001 -48.53 -2.73 -54.99
N CYS A 1002 -48.06 -3.96 -55.20
CA CYS A 1002 -46.67 -4.35 -55.05
C CYS A 1002 -46.00 -4.77 -56.36
N VAL A 1003 -44.72 -4.45 -56.47
CA VAL A 1003 -43.78 -5.00 -57.46
C VAL A 1003 -42.63 -5.68 -56.72
N GLN A 1004 -41.92 -6.59 -57.38
CA GLN A 1004 -40.73 -7.25 -56.85
C GLN A 1004 -39.52 -6.95 -57.75
N ASP A 1005 -38.34 -6.79 -57.14
CA ASP A 1005 -37.08 -6.70 -57.86
C ASP A 1005 -36.83 -8.00 -58.65
N VAL A 1006 -36.36 -7.88 -59.90
CA VAL A 1006 -35.95 -9.03 -60.74
C VAL A 1006 -34.74 -9.77 -60.13
N MET A 1007 -33.84 -9.02 -59.48
CA MET A 1007 -32.66 -9.54 -58.81
C MET A 1007 -33.02 -10.15 -57.44
N SER A 1008 -32.51 -11.34 -57.12
CA SER A 1008 -32.87 -12.09 -55.91
C SER A 1008 -32.60 -11.33 -54.60
N ALA A 1009 -33.29 -11.73 -53.54
CA ALA A 1009 -33.08 -11.17 -52.20
C ALA A 1009 -31.62 -11.33 -51.72
N GLN A 1010 -30.96 -12.46 -51.99
CA GLN A 1010 -29.57 -12.72 -51.57
C GLN A 1010 -28.57 -11.81 -52.31
N LEU A 1011 -28.74 -11.59 -53.62
CA LEU A 1011 -27.94 -10.63 -54.39
C LEU A 1011 -28.18 -9.19 -53.91
N SER A 1012 -29.43 -8.85 -53.58
CA SER A 1012 -29.80 -7.52 -53.05
C SER A 1012 -29.22 -7.27 -51.65
N GLN A 1013 -29.19 -8.29 -50.80
CA GLN A 1013 -28.52 -8.27 -49.49
C GLN A 1013 -27.00 -8.15 -49.65
N PHE A 1014 -26.38 -8.89 -50.57
CA PHE A 1014 -24.96 -8.75 -50.88
C PHE A 1014 -24.60 -7.32 -51.32
N GLY A 1015 -25.36 -6.74 -52.25
CA GLY A 1015 -25.19 -5.35 -52.69
C GLY A 1015 -25.24 -4.34 -51.54
N MET A 1016 -26.16 -4.54 -50.58
CA MET A 1016 -26.19 -3.76 -49.34
C MET A 1016 -24.98 -4.02 -48.41
N MET A 1017 -24.33 -5.17 -48.49
CA MET A 1017 -23.18 -5.54 -47.66
C MET A 1017 -21.82 -5.14 -48.26
N ILE A 1018 -21.73 -4.88 -49.57
CA ILE A 1018 -20.50 -4.42 -50.26
C ILE A 1018 -19.72 -3.35 -49.46
N PRO A 1019 -20.31 -2.27 -48.90
CA PRO A 1019 -19.54 -1.27 -48.16
C PRO A 1019 -18.79 -1.81 -46.93
N SER A 1020 -19.35 -2.81 -46.25
CA SER A 1020 -18.70 -3.46 -45.10
C SER A 1020 -17.63 -4.46 -45.57
N ILE A 1021 -17.89 -5.18 -46.66
CA ILE A 1021 -16.94 -6.11 -47.29
C ILE A 1021 -15.72 -5.34 -47.82
N THR A 1022 -15.93 -4.27 -48.60
CA THR A 1022 -14.87 -3.38 -49.10
C THR A 1022 -14.03 -2.83 -47.95
N HIS A 1023 -14.64 -2.39 -46.85
CA HIS A 1023 -13.89 -1.87 -45.71
C HIS A 1023 -13.08 -2.94 -44.95
N HIS A 1024 -13.56 -4.19 -44.89
CA HIS A 1024 -12.75 -5.31 -44.38
C HIS A 1024 -11.52 -5.57 -45.27
N ILE A 1025 -11.70 -5.57 -46.60
CA ILE A 1025 -10.60 -5.68 -47.57
C ILE A 1025 -9.61 -4.52 -47.40
N GLU A 1026 -10.09 -3.28 -47.18
CA GLU A 1026 -9.25 -2.10 -46.90
C GLU A 1026 -8.32 -2.33 -45.69
N VAL A 1027 -8.85 -2.89 -44.59
CA VAL A 1027 -8.05 -3.16 -43.38
C VAL A 1027 -6.95 -4.18 -43.68
N GLN A 1028 -7.27 -5.28 -44.37
CA GLN A 1028 -6.26 -6.29 -44.69
C GLN A 1028 -5.17 -5.77 -45.64
N LEU A 1029 -5.51 -4.85 -46.55
CA LEU A 1029 -4.53 -4.17 -47.42
C LEU A 1029 -3.59 -3.24 -46.63
N VAL A 1030 -4.10 -2.52 -45.63
CA VAL A 1030 -3.27 -1.68 -44.74
C VAL A 1030 -2.33 -2.54 -43.88
N VAL A 1031 -2.84 -3.65 -43.33
CA VAL A 1031 -2.06 -4.60 -42.50
C VAL A 1031 -0.99 -5.34 -43.33
N ASP A 1032 -1.34 -5.84 -44.52
CA ASP A 1032 -0.40 -6.49 -45.43
C ASP A 1032 0.70 -5.53 -45.90
N ARG A 1033 0.36 -4.28 -46.25
CA ARG A 1033 1.38 -3.27 -46.61
C ARG A 1033 2.31 -2.98 -45.44
N LEU A 1034 1.79 -2.84 -44.21
CA LEU A 1034 2.61 -2.61 -43.02
C LEU A 1034 3.58 -3.80 -42.78
N SER A 1035 3.06 -5.02 -42.89
CA SER A 1035 3.81 -6.28 -42.81
C SER A 1035 4.91 -6.38 -43.89
N ARG A 1036 4.64 -5.98 -45.14
CA ARG A 1036 5.62 -6.03 -46.24
C ARG A 1036 6.57 -4.83 -46.31
N THR A 1037 6.37 -3.78 -45.50
CA THR A 1037 7.19 -2.55 -45.53
C THR A 1037 7.93 -2.32 -44.21
N ILE A 1038 7.36 -1.56 -43.27
CA ILE A 1038 8.05 -1.14 -42.03
C ILE A 1038 8.36 -2.35 -41.13
N LEU A 1039 7.48 -3.36 -41.10
CA LEU A 1039 7.63 -4.55 -40.26
C LEU A 1039 8.22 -5.75 -41.02
N ARG A 1040 8.77 -5.55 -42.23
CA ARG A 1040 9.21 -6.64 -43.12
C ARG A 1040 10.23 -7.55 -42.46
N ASP A 1041 11.28 -6.95 -41.91
CA ASP A 1041 12.43 -7.68 -41.36
C ASP A 1041 12.12 -8.31 -39.98
N LEU A 1042 10.93 -8.05 -39.42
CA LEU A 1042 10.41 -8.69 -38.22
C LEU A 1042 9.65 -9.99 -38.52
N GLU A 1043 9.27 -10.27 -39.77
CA GLU A 1043 8.62 -11.52 -40.20
C GLU A 1043 7.48 -12.02 -39.28
N ILE A 1044 6.62 -11.12 -38.78
CA ILE A 1044 5.51 -11.47 -37.86
C ILE A 1044 4.52 -12.40 -38.58
N SER A 1045 4.29 -13.57 -37.98
CA SER A 1045 3.55 -14.69 -38.57
C SER A 1045 2.04 -14.44 -38.53
N ASP A 1046 1.50 -14.09 -37.35
CA ASP A 1046 0.09 -13.74 -37.20
C ASP A 1046 -0.16 -12.24 -37.46
N ARG A 1047 -0.73 -11.97 -38.65
CA ARG A 1047 -1.17 -10.65 -39.08
C ARG A 1047 -2.30 -10.07 -38.23
N SER A 1048 -3.05 -10.89 -37.49
CA SER A 1048 -4.09 -10.43 -36.56
C SER A 1048 -3.49 -9.61 -35.40
N LEU A 1049 -2.26 -9.93 -34.99
CA LEU A 1049 -1.50 -9.18 -33.99
C LEU A 1049 -1.12 -7.79 -34.51
N ILE A 1050 -0.66 -7.69 -35.77
CA ILE A 1050 -0.38 -6.41 -36.43
C ILE A 1050 -1.67 -5.56 -36.50
N GLN A 1051 -2.77 -6.14 -36.96
CA GLN A 1051 -4.07 -5.44 -37.02
C GLN A 1051 -4.50 -4.93 -35.64
N THR A 1052 -4.34 -5.75 -34.60
CA THR A 1052 -4.68 -5.40 -33.23
C THR A 1052 -3.80 -4.27 -32.71
N ALA A 1053 -2.48 -4.33 -32.94
CA ALA A 1053 -1.51 -3.34 -32.49
C ALA A 1053 -1.71 -1.94 -33.09
N ILE A 1054 -2.23 -1.83 -34.33
CA ILE A 1054 -2.54 -0.53 -34.96
C ILE A 1054 -3.98 -0.05 -34.74
N THR A 1055 -4.79 -0.76 -33.96
CA THR A 1055 -6.21 -0.46 -33.72
C THR A 1055 -6.41 0.25 -32.38
N HIS A 1056 -6.81 1.52 -32.41
CA HIS A 1056 -7.22 2.27 -31.21
C HIS A 1056 -8.63 1.88 -30.76
N ALA A 1057 -8.92 1.95 -29.46
CA ALA A 1057 -10.20 1.53 -28.88
C ALA A 1057 -11.45 2.27 -29.42
N SER A 1058 -11.29 3.48 -29.99
CA SER A 1058 -12.37 4.21 -30.67
C SER A 1058 -12.71 3.67 -32.08
N TYR A 1059 -11.91 2.75 -32.62
CA TYR A 1059 -12.16 2.06 -33.89
C TYR A 1059 -12.93 0.76 -33.66
N SER A 1060 -12.44 -0.08 -32.75
CA SER A 1060 -13.05 -1.34 -32.33
C SER A 1060 -12.92 -1.51 -30.81
N LEU A 1061 -13.99 -2.00 -30.18
CA LEU A 1061 -13.99 -2.36 -28.76
C LEU A 1061 -13.53 -3.80 -28.55
N ASP A 1062 -13.82 -4.69 -29.51
CA ASP A 1062 -13.67 -6.14 -29.38
C ASP A 1062 -12.23 -6.61 -29.62
N SER A 1063 -11.42 -5.82 -30.34
CA SER A 1063 -9.96 -5.97 -30.41
C SER A 1063 -9.30 -4.61 -30.63
N ASN A 1064 -8.32 -4.27 -29.80
CA ASN A 1064 -7.55 -3.03 -29.85
C ASN A 1064 -6.17 -3.22 -29.18
N TYR A 1065 -5.30 -2.23 -29.31
CA TYR A 1065 -3.89 -2.36 -28.94
C TYR A 1065 -3.60 -2.53 -27.44
N GLN A 1066 -4.51 -2.19 -26.52
CA GLN A 1066 -4.22 -2.02 -25.09
C GLN A 1066 -3.61 -3.25 -24.40
N ARG A 1067 -3.99 -4.46 -24.82
CA ARG A 1067 -3.42 -5.71 -24.28
C ARG A 1067 -2.00 -5.99 -24.76
N LEU A 1068 -1.64 -5.49 -25.93
CA LEU A 1068 -0.29 -5.60 -26.50
C LEU A 1068 0.60 -4.43 -26.02
N GLU A 1069 0.06 -3.20 -25.90
CA GLU A 1069 0.68 -2.03 -25.25
C GLU A 1069 1.26 -2.45 -23.88
N PHE A 1070 0.41 -2.98 -23.00
CA PHE A 1070 0.80 -3.40 -21.65
C PHE A 1070 1.92 -4.46 -21.63
N LEU A 1071 1.90 -5.41 -22.58
CA LEU A 1071 2.94 -6.43 -22.70
C LEU A 1071 4.26 -5.84 -23.23
N GLY A 1072 4.21 -5.05 -24.30
CA GLY A 1072 5.40 -4.48 -24.91
C GLY A 1072 6.07 -3.41 -24.09
N ASP A 1073 5.31 -2.57 -23.38
CA ASP A 1073 5.83 -1.65 -22.37
C ASP A 1073 6.61 -2.39 -21.27
N SER A 1074 6.05 -3.50 -20.78
CA SER A 1074 6.70 -4.36 -19.78
C SER A 1074 8.02 -4.96 -20.32
N ILE A 1075 8.03 -5.44 -21.57
CA ILE A 1075 9.24 -5.99 -22.22
C ILE A 1075 10.29 -4.88 -22.48
N LEU A 1076 9.87 -3.71 -22.97
CA LEU A 1076 10.74 -2.57 -23.28
C LEU A 1076 11.40 -2.02 -22.00
N LYS A 1077 10.63 -1.89 -20.91
CA LYS A 1077 11.15 -1.51 -19.58
C LYS A 1077 12.10 -2.56 -19.02
N LEU A 1078 11.78 -3.84 -19.13
CA LEU A 1078 12.64 -4.94 -18.66
C LEU A 1078 13.98 -4.95 -19.41
N CYS A 1079 13.94 -4.97 -20.75
CA CYS A 1079 15.15 -5.05 -21.58
C CYS A 1079 16.03 -3.81 -21.42
N THR A 1080 15.44 -2.60 -21.35
CA THR A 1080 16.17 -1.37 -21.07
C THR A 1080 16.84 -1.41 -19.69
N SER A 1081 16.13 -1.88 -18.66
CA SER A 1081 16.66 -1.96 -17.29
C SER A 1081 17.84 -2.95 -17.19
N VAL A 1082 17.70 -4.14 -17.78
CA VAL A 1082 18.78 -5.15 -17.83
C VAL A 1082 19.99 -4.62 -18.58
N GLN A 1083 19.80 -3.96 -19.73
CA GLN A 1083 20.89 -3.40 -20.52
C GLN A 1083 21.62 -2.25 -19.80
N LEU A 1084 20.89 -1.39 -19.08
CA LEU A 1084 21.49 -0.31 -18.28
C LEU A 1084 22.31 -0.85 -17.11
N VAL A 1085 21.78 -1.80 -16.36
CA VAL A 1085 22.51 -2.47 -15.25
C VAL A 1085 23.77 -3.16 -15.77
N ALA A 1086 23.68 -3.87 -16.91
CA ALA A 1086 24.83 -4.55 -17.51
C ALA A 1086 25.90 -3.58 -18.07
N ALA A 1087 25.50 -2.38 -18.50
CA ALA A 1087 26.43 -1.35 -18.98
C ALA A 1087 27.07 -0.52 -17.86
N HIS A 1088 26.38 -0.35 -16.72
CA HIS A 1088 26.75 0.60 -15.66
C HIS A 1088 26.65 -0.03 -14.26
N LEU A 1089 27.42 -1.10 -14.02
CA LEU A 1089 27.39 -1.90 -12.78
C LEU A 1089 27.66 -1.10 -11.49
N ASP A 1090 28.41 0.01 -11.57
CA ASP A 1090 28.73 0.87 -10.42
C ASP A 1090 27.78 2.06 -10.24
N TRP A 1091 26.77 2.24 -11.11
CA TRP A 1091 25.76 3.29 -10.95
C TRP A 1091 24.68 2.88 -9.94
N HIS A 1092 24.25 3.84 -9.11
CA HIS A 1092 23.15 3.62 -8.17
C HIS A 1092 21.77 3.65 -8.85
N GLU A 1093 20.75 3.12 -8.14
CA GLU A 1093 19.36 3.00 -8.60
C GLU A 1093 18.80 4.32 -9.18
N GLY A 1094 19.20 5.47 -8.62
CA GLY A 1094 18.74 6.79 -9.07
C GLY A 1094 19.18 7.14 -10.50
N TYR A 1095 20.47 6.99 -10.82
CA TYR A 1095 20.98 7.23 -12.18
C TYR A 1095 20.43 6.21 -13.18
N LEU A 1096 20.37 4.94 -12.79
CA LEU A 1096 19.79 3.87 -13.61
C LEU A 1096 18.32 4.14 -13.93
N SER A 1097 17.53 4.59 -12.94
CA SER A 1097 16.12 4.93 -13.11
C SER A 1097 15.93 6.14 -14.03
N ALA A 1098 16.65 7.24 -13.77
CA ALA A 1098 16.57 8.45 -14.60
C ALA A 1098 16.98 8.19 -16.07
N MET A 1099 18.01 7.36 -16.30
CA MET A 1099 18.43 6.98 -17.65
C MET A 1099 17.40 6.05 -18.32
N LYS A 1100 16.82 5.09 -17.58
CA LYS A 1100 15.73 4.23 -18.06
C LYS A 1100 14.52 5.06 -18.49
N ASP A 1101 14.10 6.04 -17.68
CA ASP A 1101 12.96 6.91 -17.99
C ASP A 1101 13.27 7.88 -19.15
N ARG A 1102 14.52 8.32 -19.32
CA ARG A 1102 14.96 9.08 -20.52
C ARG A 1102 14.94 8.21 -21.79
N ILE A 1103 15.32 6.94 -21.70
CA ILE A 1103 15.32 6.01 -22.84
C ILE A 1103 13.89 5.60 -23.25
N VAL A 1104 13.05 5.15 -22.30
CA VAL A 1104 11.67 4.66 -22.53
C VAL A 1104 10.65 5.81 -22.51
N SER A 1105 11.06 7.02 -22.88
CA SER A 1105 10.19 8.19 -22.88
C SER A 1105 9.21 8.16 -24.06
N ASN A 1106 7.91 8.35 -23.81
CA ASN A 1106 6.88 8.34 -24.87
C ASN A 1106 7.14 9.39 -25.97
N SER A 1107 7.82 10.50 -25.65
CA SER A 1107 8.23 11.52 -26.62
C SER A 1107 9.37 11.06 -27.55
N ARG A 1108 10.13 10.02 -27.18
CA ARG A 1108 11.09 9.34 -28.05
C ARG A 1108 10.38 8.30 -28.92
N SER A 1109 9.54 7.44 -28.33
CA SER A 1109 8.79 6.41 -29.05
C SER A 1109 7.87 7.01 -30.12
N SER A 1110 7.10 8.05 -29.76
CA SER A 1110 6.20 8.72 -30.70
C SER A 1110 6.93 9.48 -31.83
N ARG A 1111 8.10 10.06 -31.55
CA ARG A 1111 8.96 10.64 -32.59
C ARG A 1111 9.48 9.57 -33.55
N ALA A 1112 9.97 8.44 -33.03
CA ALA A 1112 10.41 7.32 -33.87
C ALA A 1112 9.27 6.76 -34.72
N ALA A 1113 8.06 6.64 -34.18
CA ALA A 1113 6.87 6.23 -34.94
C ALA A 1113 6.55 7.17 -36.11
N ALA A 1114 6.61 8.48 -35.89
CA ALA A 1114 6.38 9.49 -36.93
C ALA A 1114 7.51 9.55 -37.96
N GLU A 1115 8.78 9.42 -37.54
CA GLU A 1115 9.95 9.36 -38.42
C GLU A 1115 9.95 8.09 -39.31
N LEU A 1116 9.43 6.97 -38.80
CA LEU A 1116 9.23 5.71 -39.55
C LEU A 1116 7.98 5.70 -40.44
N GLY A 1117 7.04 6.64 -40.26
CA GLY A 1117 5.77 6.64 -41.01
C GLY A 1117 4.71 5.66 -40.48
N LEU A 1118 4.82 5.17 -39.24
CA LEU A 1118 3.79 4.35 -38.61
C LEU A 1118 2.47 5.11 -38.40
N ASP A 1119 2.55 6.45 -38.33
CA ASP A 1119 1.41 7.36 -38.22
C ASP A 1119 0.37 7.19 -39.34
N GLU A 1120 0.78 6.78 -40.56
CA GLU A 1120 -0.14 6.52 -41.67
C GLU A 1120 -1.07 5.31 -41.41
N TYR A 1121 -0.64 4.34 -40.60
CA TYR A 1121 -1.31 3.04 -40.45
C TYR A 1121 -2.33 3.00 -39.30
N ILE A 1122 -2.24 3.92 -38.33
CA ILE A 1122 -3.02 3.88 -37.09
C ILE A 1122 -4.51 4.15 -37.33
N MET A 1123 -5.35 3.22 -36.87
CA MET A 1123 -6.80 3.20 -37.10
C MET A 1123 -7.57 3.75 -35.89
N THR A 1124 -8.20 4.93 -36.05
CA THR A 1124 -8.92 5.64 -34.97
C THR A 1124 -10.40 5.93 -35.24
N LYS A 1125 -10.84 5.92 -36.50
CA LYS A 1125 -12.19 6.31 -36.93
C LYS A 1125 -13.06 5.07 -37.26
N LYS A 1126 -13.98 4.68 -36.38
CA LYS A 1126 -14.88 3.52 -36.58
C LYS A 1126 -15.72 3.61 -37.85
N PHE A 1127 -15.89 2.48 -38.55
CA PHE A 1127 -16.75 2.38 -39.73
C PHE A 1127 -18.25 2.53 -39.38
N THR A 1128 -18.97 3.30 -40.18
CA THR A 1128 -20.42 3.56 -40.02
C THR A 1128 -21.24 3.34 -41.30
N GLY A 1129 -20.58 3.14 -42.44
CA GLY A 1129 -21.18 2.99 -43.78
C GLY A 1129 -21.97 4.19 -44.33
N ALA A 1130 -22.55 5.06 -43.51
CA ALA A 1130 -23.52 6.08 -43.97
C ALA A 1130 -22.93 7.11 -44.96
N LYS A 1131 -21.63 7.43 -44.80
CA LYS A 1131 -20.88 8.31 -45.72
C LYS A 1131 -20.17 7.55 -46.84
N TRP A 1132 -20.19 6.22 -46.87
CA TRP A 1132 -19.54 5.42 -47.92
C TRP A 1132 -20.20 5.68 -49.28
N ARG A 1133 -19.39 5.74 -50.33
CA ARG A 1133 -19.80 5.83 -51.73
C ARG A 1133 -18.91 4.88 -52.55
N PRO A 1134 -19.36 4.40 -53.72
CA PRO A 1134 -18.50 3.67 -54.64
C PRO A 1134 -17.25 4.50 -54.96
N MET A 1135 -16.08 3.87 -54.86
CA MET A 1135 -14.79 4.52 -55.07
C MET A 1135 -14.35 4.23 -56.51
N TYR A 1136 -14.53 5.20 -57.39
CA TYR A 1136 -14.15 5.08 -58.80
C TYR A 1136 -12.65 5.26 -59.00
N VAL A 1137 -12.07 4.50 -59.92
CA VAL A 1137 -10.62 4.46 -60.20
C VAL A 1137 -10.10 5.86 -60.55
N GLU A 1138 -10.80 6.58 -61.43
CA GLU A 1138 -10.31 7.83 -62.00
C GLU A 1138 -10.45 9.02 -61.03
N ASP A 1139 -11.32 8.91 -60.01
CA ASP A 1139 -11.49 9.95 -58.96
C ASP A 1139 -10.36 9.92 -57.92
N LEU A 1140 -9.70 8.76 -57.70
CA LEU A 1140 -8.71 8.57 -56.63
C LEU A 1140 -7.29 9.00 -57.00
N VAL A 1141 -6.97 9.09 -58.29
CA VAL A 1141 -5.60 9.34 -58.79
C VAL A 1141 -5.13 10.77 -58.55
N VAL A 1142 -6.06 11.71 -58.30
CA VAL A 1142 -5.80 13.15 -58.13
C VAL A 1142 -5.84 13.59 -56.65
N ALA A 1143 -5.79 12.65 -55.69
CA ALA A 1143 -5.93 12.95 -54.27
C ALA A 1143 -4.68 13.62 -53.66
N GLU A 1144 -4.85 14.84 -53.14
CA GLU A 1144 -3.82 15.54 -52.35
C GLU A 1144 -3.52 14.85 -51.00
N GLN A 1145 -2.26 14.87 -50.58
CA GLN A 1145 -1.86 14.46 -49.23
C GLN A 1145 -2.44 15.41 -48.17
N LYS A 1146 -2.96 14.84 -47.08
CA LYS A 1146 -3.57 15.58 -45.97
C LYS A 1146 -2.96 15.15 -44.65
N THR A 1147 -2.99 16.05 -43.68
CA THR A 1147 -2.61 15.81 -42.29
C THR A 1147 -3.84 15.59 -41.40
N ARG A 1148 -3.60 15.05 -40.20
CA ARG A 1148 -4.56 14.90 -39.11
C ARG A 1148 -3.87 15.18 -37.78
N GLU A 1149 -4.61 15.61 -36.78
CA GLU A 1149 -4.10 15.66 -35.40
C GLU A 1149 -4.19 14.26 -34.77
N MET A 1150 -3.14 13.86 -34.04
CA MET A 1150 -3.09 12.63 -33.26
C MET A 1150 -2.37 12.86 -31.94
N SER A 1151 -2.76 12.18 -30.86
CA SER A 1151 -2.02 12.28 -29.60
C SER A 1151 -0.67 11.59 -29.69
N SER A 1152 0.36 12.25 -29.15
CA SER A 1152 1.69 11.68 -28.97
C SER A 1152 1.69 10.42 -28.10
N LYS A 1153 0.71 10.25 -27.19
CA LYS A 1153 0.55 8.97 -26.46
C LYS A 1153 0.24 7.83 -27.45
N ILE A 1154 -0.79 7.96 -28.30
CA ILE A 1154 -1.24 6.89 -29.22
C ILE A 1154 -0.09 6.36 -30.11
N LEU A 1155 0.82 7.22 -30.54
CA LEU A 1155 2.00 6.82 -31.32
C LEU A 1155 3.01 6.00 -30.50
N SER A 1156 3.12 6.24 -29.20
CA SER A 1156 3.92 5.43 -28.26
C SER A 1156 3.27 4.08 -28.04
N ASP A 1157 1.97 4.08 -27.69
CA ASP A 1157 1.20 2.87 -27.37
C ASP A 1157 1.22 1.86 -28.51
N VAL A 1158 1.20 2.33 -29.77
CA VAL A 1158 1.26 1.48 -30.96
C VAL A 1158 2.65 0.88 -31.18
N VAL A 1159 3.74 1.60 -30.85
CA VAL A 1159 5.10 1.03 -30.86
C VAL A 1159 5.23 -0.03 -29.78
N GLU A 1160 4.75 0.26 -28.57
CA GLU A 1160 4.68 -0.70 -27.47
C GLU A 1160 3.82 -1.92 -27.86
N ALA A 1161 2.67 -1.72 -28.49
CA ALA A 1161 1.82 -2.81 -28.97
C ALA A 1161 2.45 -3.65 -30.10
N LEU A 1162 3.29 -3.07 -30.95
CA LEU A 1162 4.05 -3.82 -31.95
C LEU A 1162 5.17 -4.66 -31.31
N ILE A 1163 5.83 -4.16 -30.26
CA ILE A 1163 6.76 -4.97 -29.43
C ILE A 1163 5.99 -6.12 -28.75
N GLY A 1164 4.80 -5.84 -28.21
CA GLY A 1164 3.89 -6.85 -27.65
C GLY A 1164 3.46 -7.91 -28.67
N ALA A 1165 3.14 -7.52 -29.90
CA ALA A 1165 2.85 -8.44 -31.00
C ALA A 1165 4.03 -9.36 -31.31
N CYS A 1166 5.24 -8.82 -31.41
CA CYS A 1166 6.46 -9.61 -31.66
C CYS A 1166 6.77 -10.58 -30.52
N MET A 1167 6.55 -10.17 -29.27
CA MET A 1167 6.69 -11.02 -28.09
C MET A 1167 5.70 -12.20 -28.09
N VAL A 1168 4.47 -12.02 -28.59
CA VAL A 1168 3.48 -13.10 -28.74
C VAL A 1168 3.85 -14.04 -29.91
N ASP A 1169 4.34 -13.50 -31.02
CA ASP A 1169 4.62 -14.25 -32.25
C ASP A 1169 5.95 -15.04 -32.21
N GLY A 1170 6.97 -14.54 -31.51
CA GLY A 1170 8.31 -15.17 -31.46
C GLY A 1170 9.12 -14.91 -30.18
N GLY A 1171 8.51 -14.38 -29.13
CA GLY A 1171 9.16 -14.16 -27.84
C GLY A 1171 10.23 -13.05 -27.86
N ILE A 1172 11.06 -13.04 -26.82
CA ILE A 1172 12.08 -11.99 -26.58
C ILE A 1172 13.00 -11.77 -27.80
N PRO A 1173 13.53 -12.80 -28.51
CA PRO A 1173 14.43 -12.57 -29.66
C PRO A 1173 13.78 -11.87 -30.86
N LYS A 1174 12.45 -11.78 -30.92
CA LYS A 1174 11.69 -11.11 -31.98
C LYS A 1174 11.19 -9.72 -31.56
N ALA A 1175 11.17 -9.45 -30.24
CA ALA A 1175 10.77 -8.20 -29.63
C ALA A 1175 11.93 -7.24 -29.31
N LEU A 1176 13.17 -7.62 -29.68
CA LEU A 1176 14.42 -6.87 -29.54
C LEU A 1176 14.93 -6.39 -30.90
#